data_AF-A0A0M9ADB5-F1
#
_entry.id   AF-A0A0M9ADB5-F1
#
_cell.length_a   1.000
_cell.length_b   1.000
_cell.length_c   1.000
_cell.angle_alpha   90.00
_cell.angle_beta   90.00
_cell.angle_gamma   90.00
#
_symmetry.space_group_name_H-M   'P 1'
#
loop_
_entity.id
_entity.type
_entity.pdbx_description
1 polymer ?
#
loop_
_entity_poly.entity_id
_entity_poly.type
_entity_poly.pdbx_seq_one_letter_code
_entity_poly.pdbx_strand_id
1 'polypeptide(L)'
;MLQAPPSDLAFLADLLARYPVRLVYRGQVLPEGPVRGEKLLEEGGLALYWEGQRPPGREVREALALLLGAFREVLALRERELALLRAQDETARLLRLLLHEIKNPLMSVLGALELALETEGLPEEAKELLQIAEKSARRIQELLQKAQDYLKLGQGVRLKVERVDLKALLQQAAEEVRPLARRKRIALRLTLPRGEAWVYGDRDWLYQAVLNVLSNAVKYTPEGGRVAVRLLLGRDRYGIAVADTGPGIPKEEQDKVFEPFYRASTRGEVEGTGLGLALVKRVLEAHGGEVRLKSRLGRGSTFLLLLPRPRPGQRAPVGRLLLLLLALIALARLPLYPAPLGSKAFGEVPAGEVVRLGGLELAFSPEARGEARRWRSFWGGGERVRVALEAGSVEVVREAAIPLALSTPEGEVRPTGTHLRLSREERGRVSLYRGRVALGVEALSGGEGAVLGTGVRRKLLSAPLVRAAYGPSGEVVFRFLGPEGARGFRVEVQSGEAVVLSAKAAGPTFTYAPMADRVSQVRVMALDQVGLEGFPSDPLPFRERRSFYGGKKHLPQDPVGAEAYLRRAVAAFPDDAEAIGELAFALYLQGRHAEAKPLYEKALALLDSPDIRVRYARLLYHMGRYGEAEAGYRQVLAQDPGNLDARWGLAEVVLALGRAKEAELLARGVLAVKPDYPLGRFTLAKALLEQGKKEEARRLLREELRANPDPEVERFLREVGE
;
A
#
# COMPACT_ATOMS: atom_id res chain seq x y z
N MET A 1 -29.40 -20.98 -20.21
CA MET A 1 -30.10 -20.45 -19.00
C MET A 1 -29.68 -19.01 -18.81
N LEU A 2 -30.67 -18.12 -18.78
CA LEU A 2 -30.56 -16.68 -18.94
C LEU A 2 -29.61 -16.05 -17.91
N GLN A 3 -28.63 -15.31 -18.41
CA GLN A 3 -27.78 -14.42 -17.62
C GLN A 3 -28.70 -13.40 -16.93
N ALA A 4 -28.77 -13.44 -15.61
CA ALA A 4 -29.51 -12.44 -14.86
C ALA A 4 -28.93 -11.06 -15.18
N PRO A 5 -29.75 -10.04 -15.48
CA PRO A 5 -29.25 -8.71 -15.70
C PRO A 5 -28.52 -8.23 -14.42
N PRO A 6 -27.48 -7.38 -14.54
CA PRO A 6 -26.78 -6.85 -13.39
C PRO A 6 -27.78 -6.33 -12.35
N SER A 7 -27.49 -6.51 -11.05
CA SER A 7 -28.44 -6.28 -9.94
C SER A 7 -29.13 -4.91 -9.97
N ASP A 8 -28.48 -3.94 -10.60
CA ASP A 8 -28.95 -2.57 -10.75
C ASP A 8 -30.09 -2.45 -11.79
N LEU A 9 -30.07 -3.26 -12.86
CA LEU A 9 -31.15 -3.36 -13.85
C LEU A 9 -32.32 -4.22 -13.34
N ALA A 10 -32.07 -5.22 -12.48
CA ALA A 10 -33.12 -6.03 -11.86
C ALA A 10 -33.99 -5.23 -10.86
N PHE A 11 -33.37 -4.31 -10.10
CA PHE A 11 -34.11 -3.37 -9.24
C PHE A 11 -34.87 -2.33 -10.08
N LEU A 12 -34.26 -1.84 -11.17
CA LEU A 12 -34.95 -0.96 -12.11
C LEU A 12 -36.18 -1.65 -12.72
N ALA A 13 -36.06 -2.93 -13.05
CA ALA A 13 -37.17 -3.77 -13.51
C ALA A 13 -38.28 -3.94 -12.45
N ASP A 14 -37.94 -4.24 -11.19
CA ASP A 14 -38.93 -4.36 -10.08
C ASP A 14 -39.65 -3.04 -9.78
N LEU A 15 -38.94 -1.92 -9.92
CA LEU A 15 -39.51 -0.59 -9.70
C LEU A 15 -40.39 -0.16 -10.87
N LEU A 16 -39.94 -0.35 -12.11
CA LEU A 16 -40.71 -0.09 -13.33
C LEU A 16 -41.95 -0.98 -13.40
N ALA A 17 -41.91 -2.21 -12.87
CA ALA A 17 -43.06 -3.12 -12.78
C ALA A 17 -44.24 -2.55 -11.97
N ARG A 18 -44.02 -1.51 -11.16
CA ARG A 18 -45.07 -0.83 -10.37
C ARG A 18 -45.77 0.29 -11.13
N TYR A 19 -45.34 0.56 -12.36
CA TYR A 19 -45.87 1.60 -13.24
C TYR A 19 -46.16 0.99 -14.62
N PRO A 20 -47.10 1.54 -15.40
CA PRO A 20 -47.46 0.99 -16.71
C PRO A 20 -46.45 1.45 -17.78
N VAL A 21 -45.17 1.18 -17.58
CA VAL A 21 -44.07 1.57 -18.46
C VAL A 21 -43.05 0.45 -18.65
N ARG A 22 -42.48 0.37 -19.85
CA ARG A 22 -41.32 -0.47 -20.15
C ARG A 22 -40.18 0.33 -20.74
N LEU A 23 -38.97 -0.11 -20.47
CA LEU A 23 -37.72 0.47 -20.93
C LEU A 23 -36.97 -0.55 -21.78
N VAL A 24 -36.51 -0.16 -22.95
CA VAL A 24 -35.62 -0.95 -23.81
C VAL A 24 -34.28 -0.25 -23.85
N TYR A 25 -33.20 -0.91 -23.43
CA TYR A 25 -31.85 -0.35 -23.47
C TYR A 25 -30.89 -1.36 -24.10
N ARG A 26 -30.24 -0.98 -25.21
CA ARG A 26 -29.29 -1.84 -25.96
C ARG A 26 -29.81 -3.27 -26.21
N GLY A 27 -31.10 -3.39 -26.51
CA GLY A 27 -31.77 -4.67 -26.80
C GLY A 27 -32.31 -5.44 -25.59
N GLN A 28 -32.11 -4.95 -24.35
CA GLN A 28 -32.71 -5.54 -23.14
C GLN A 28 -33.99 -4.80 -22.73
N VAL A 29 -35.05 -5.54 -22.41
CA VAL A 29 -36.36 -5.01 -22.01
C VAL A 29 -36.54 -5.10 -20.49
N LEU A 30 -36.96 -4.00 -19.86
CA LEU A 30 -37.11 -3.87 -18.40
C LEU A 30 -38.49 -3.28 -18.06
N PRO A 31 -39.29 -3.95 -17.20
CA PRO A 31 -39.14 -5.35 -16.78
C PRO A 31 -39.25 -6.32 -17.97
N GLU A 32 -38.71 -7.54 -17.81
CA GLU A 32 -38.70 -8.57 -18.86
C GLU A 32 -40.12 -8.91 -19.35
N GLY A 33 -40.26 -9.21 -20.64
CA GLY A 33 -41.53 -9.58 -21.29
C GLY A 33 -41.80 -8.81 -22.59
N PRO A 34 -42.94 -9.06 -23.24
CA PRO A 34 -43.26 -8.45 -24.52
C PRO A 34 -43.50 -6.95 -24.35
N VAL A 35 -42.82 -6.14 -25.16
CA VAL A 35 -43.07 -4.70 -25.24
C VAL A 35 -44.43 -4.48 -25.90
N ARG A 36 -45.40 -3.93 -25.16
CA ARG A 36 -46.75 -3.60 -25.66
C ARG A 36 -47.05 -2.12 -25.42
N GLY A 37 -48.00 -1.55 -26.17
CA GLY A 37 -48.41 -0.16 -25.99
C GLY A 37 -47.62 0.88 -26.81
N GLU A 38 -47.82 2.16 -26.52
CA GLU A 38 -47.31 3.28 -27.32
C GLU A 38 -45.84 3.56 -26.96
N LYS A 39 -44.95 3.59 -27.97
CA LYS A 39 -43.58 4.08 -27.77
C LYS A 39 -43.62 5.58 -27.51
N LEU A 40 -43.30 5.98 -26.28
CA LEU A 40 -43.33 7.39 -25.88
C LEU A 40 -42.09 8.15 -26.37
N LEU A 41 -40.93 7.49 -26.40
CA LEU A 41 -39.65 8.11 -26.75
C LEU A 41 -38.64 7.05 -27.20
N GLU A 42 -37.74 7.40 -28.13
CA GLU A 42 -36.56 6.61 -28.48
C GLU A 42 -35.38 7.53 -28.83
N GLU A 43 -34.24 7.35 -28.16
CA GLU A 43 -33.04 8.14 -28.40
C GLU A 43 -31.78 7.41 -27.90
N GLY A 44 -30.71 7.35 -28.69
CA GLY A 44 -29.40 6.85 -28.23
C GLY A 44 -29.35 5.37 -27.82
N GLY A 45 -30.18 4.50 -28.40
CA GLY A 45 -30.25 3.08 -28.04
C GLY A 45 -31.09 2.77 -26.80
N LEU A 46 -31.86 3.76 -26.32
CA LEU A 46 -32.84 3.64 -25.26
C LEU A 46 -34.24 4.01 -25.79
N ALA A 47 -35.23 3.14 -25.59
CA ALA A 47 -36.64 3.41 -25.92
C ALA A 47 -37.57 3.18 -24.70
N LEU A 48 -38.54 4.07 -24.48
CA LEU A 48 -39.53 3.96 -23.40
C LEU A 48 -40.93 3.74 -23.98
N TYR A 49 -41.65 2.77 -23.43
CA TYR A 49 -42.99 2.36 -23.86
C TYR A 49 -43.98 2.54 -22.71
N TRP A 50 -45.20 2.95 -23.03
CA TRP A 50 -46.30 3.08 -22.08
C TRP A 50 -47.36 2.00 -22.32
N GLU A 51 -47.67 1.23 -21.28
CA GLU A 51 -48.57 0.08 -21.33
C GLU A 51 -49.92 0.35 -20.65
N GLY A 52 -50.19 1.59 -20.23
CA GLY A 52 -51.40 1.94 -19.49
C GLY A 52 -52.62 2.13 -20.40
N GLN A 53 -53.82 1.75 -19.93
CA GLN A 53 -55.08 1.81 -20.69
C GLN A 53 -55.48 3.22 -21.16
N ARG A 54 -54.95 4.28 -20.53
CA ARG A 54 -55.13 5.67 -20.94
C ARG A 54 -53.77 6.29 -21.26
N PRO A 55 -53.66 7.15 -22.28
CA PRO A 55 -52.41 7.82 -22.60
C PRO A 55 -51.96 8.70 -21.42
N PRO A 56 -50.65 8.77 -21.13
CA PRO A 56 -50.15 9.57 -20.04
C PRO A 56 -50.41 11.05 -20.33
N GLY A 57 -50.86 11.78 -19.30
CA GLY A 57 -51.06 13.22 -19.38
C GLY A 57 -49.76 13.95 -19.73
N ARG A 58 -49.89 15.17 -20.28
CA ARG A 58 -48.76 15.97 -20.78
C ARG A 58 -47.63 16.13 -19.74
N GLU A 59 -47.98 16.35 -18.49
CA GLU A 59 -47.03 16.51 -17.37
C GLU A 59 -46.19 15.25 -17.12
N VAL A 60 -46.79 14.08 -17.29
CA VAL A 60 -46.10 12.78 -17.13
C VAL A 60 -45.19 12.50 -18.32
N ARG A 61 -45.63 12.83 -19.55
CA ARG A 61 -44.78 12.73 -20.75
C ARG A 61 -43.55 13.65 -20.65
N GLU A 62 -43.75 14.89 -20.23
CA GLU A 62 -42.66 15.87 -20.04
C GLU A 62 -41.71 15.42 -18.91
N ALA A 63 -42.23 14.89 -17.80
CA ALA A 63 -41.42 14.36 -16.70
C ALA A 63 -40.57 13.15 -17.14
N LEU A 64 -41.14 12.22 -17.91
CA LEU A 64 -40.42 11.05 -18.42
C LEU A 64 -39.33 11.44 -19.43
N ALA A 65 -39.60 12.41 -20.30
CA ALA A 65 -38.60 12.94 -21.23
C ALA A 65 -37.44 13.64 -20.50
N LEU A 66 -37.72 14.42 -19.45
CA LEU A 66 -36.70 15.05 -18.60
C LEU A 66 -35.85 14.02 -17.84
N LEU A 67 -36.46 12.94 -17.35
CA LEU A 67 -35.78 11.86 -16.63
C LEU A 67 -34.79 11.13 -17.54
N LEU A 68 -35.17 10.95 -18.81
CA LEU A 68 -34.33 10.35 -19.84
C LEU A 68 -33.17 11.25 -20.28
N GLY A 69 -33.43 12.54 -20.46
CA GLY A 69 -32.39 13.53 -20.73
C GLY A 69 -31.36 13.61 -19.60
N ALA A 70 -31.81 13.60 -18.35
CA ALA A 70 -30.93 13.63 -17.18
C ALA A 70 -30.08 12.36 -17.05
N PHE A 71 -30.65 11.19 -17.31
CA PHE A 71 -29.91 9.92 -17.29
C PHE A 71 -28.79 9.89 -18.34
N ARG A 72 -29.08 10.40 -19.55
CA ARG A 72 -28.07 10.56 -20.62
C ARG A 72 -26.95 11.52 -20.21
N GLU A 73 -27.30 12.68 -19.65
CA GLU A 73 -26.32 13.67 -19.22
C GLU A 73 -25.41 13.14 -18.12
N VAL A 74 -25.96 12.39 -17.15
CA VAL A 74 -25.15 11.77 -16.08
C VAL A 74 -24.16 10.75 -16.64
N LEU A 75 -24.56 9.93 -17.61
CA LEU A 75 -23.66 8.97 -18.25
C LEU A 75 -22.56 9.66 -19.08
N ALA A 76 -22.93 10.68 -19.87
CA ALA A 76 -21.98 11.46 -20.66
C ALA A 76 -21.02 12.28 -19.77
N LEU A 77 -21.50 12.80 -18.63
CA LEU A 77 -20.65 13.46 -17.63
C LEU A 77 -19.66 12.47 -17.01
N ARG A 78 -20.04 11.22 -16.74
CA ARG A 78 -19.13 10.20 -16.21
C ARG A 78 -18.00 9.84 -17.16
N GLU A 79 -18.28 9.66 -18.44
CA GLU A 79 -17.25 9.37 -19.43
C GLU A 79 -16.25 10.54 -19.56
N ARG A 80 -16.76 11.79 -19.51
CA ARG A 80 -15.93 13.00 -19.51
C ARG A 80 -15.14 13.17 -18.21
N GLU A 81 -15.75 12.91 -17.06
CA GLU A 81 -15.11 12.98 -15.73
C GLU A 81 -14.00 11.93 -15.59
N LEU A 82 -14.20 10.70 -16.09
CA LEU A 82 -13.16 9.65 -16.10
C LEU A 82 -11.98 10.00 -17.02
N ALA A 83 -12.24 10.68 -18.14
CA ALA A 83 -11.19 11.20 -19.02
C ALA A 83 -10.44 12.39 -18.39
N LEU A 84 -11.14 13.27 -17.68
CA LEU A 84 -10.57 14.42 -16.97
C LEU A 84 -9.79 14.03 -15.70
N LEU A 85 -10.27 13.06 -14.92
CA LEU A 85 -9.61 12.56 -13.70
C LEU A 85 -8.25 11.93 -14.01
N ARG A 86 -8.15 11.16 -15.10
CA ARG A 86 -6.87 10.57 -15.57
C ARG A 86 -5.84 11.63 -15.96
N ALA A 87 -6.27 12.83 -16.36
CA ALA A 87 -5.39 13.93 -16.75
C ALA A 87 -5.07 14.89 -15.58
N GLN A 88 -5.90 14.95 -14.52
CA GLN A 88 -5.75 15.91 -13.41
C GLN A 88 -5.12 15.33 -12.12
N ASP A 89 -5.20 14.02 -11.88
CA ASP A 89 -4.77 13.43 -10.60
C ASP A 89 -3.24 13.47 -10.39
N GLU A 90 -2.46 13.49 -11.46
CA GLU A 90 -0.99 13.47 -11.38
C GLU A 90 -0.43 14.85 -10.99
N THR A 91 -0.95 15.93 -11.60
CA THR A 91 -0.52 17.31 -11.34
C THR A 91 -1.04 17.82 -9.99
N ALA A 92 -2.29 17.51 -9.61
CA ALA A 92 -2.88 17.95 -8.35
C ALA A 92 -2.35 17.20 -7.13
N ARG A 93 -1.83 15.97 -7.30
CA ARG A 93 -1.15 15.19 -6.25
C ARG A 93 0.28 15.68 -6.05
N LEU A 94 1.02 15.97 -7.14
CA LEU A 94 2.33 16.62 -7.10
C LEU A 94 2.27 17.99 -6.41
N LEU A 95 1.29 18.82 -6.77
CA LEU A 95 1.12 20.14 -6.14
C LEU A 95 0.78 20.04 -4.65
N ARG A 96 -0.03 19.06 -4.21
CA ARG A 96 -0.36 18.87 -2.79
C ARG A 96 0.84 18.40 -1.96
N LEU A 97 1.67 17.52 -2.51
CA LEU A 97 2.91 17.06 -1.88
C LEU A 97 3.92 18.21 -1.77
N LEU A 98 4.14 18.96 -2.85
CA LEU A 98 5.01 20.13 -2.86
C LEU A 98 4.53 21.23 -1.90
N LEU A 99 3.21 21.49 -1.81
CA LEU A 99 2.67 22.47 -0.87
C LEU A 99 2.85 22.06 0.60
N HIS A 100 2.77 20.76 0.92
CA HIS A 100 3.05 20.25 2.27
C HIS A 100 4.54 20.31 2.62
N GLU A 101 5.40 20.00 1.66
CA GLU A 101 6.86 20.04 1.82
C GLU A 101 7.42 21.47 1.85
N ILE A 102 6.73 22.46 1.27
CA ILE A 102 7.08 23.90 1.37
C ILE A 102 6.56 24.52 2.67
N LYS A 103 5.42 24.04 3.20
CA LYS A 103 4.84 24.54 4.47
C LYS A 103 5.80 24.39 5.64
N ASN A 104 6.43 23.22 5.73
CA ASN A 104 7.30 22.85 6.85
C ASN A 104 8.57 23.72 6.97
N PRO A 105 9.38 23.93 5.91
CA PRO A 105 10.53 24.82 5.97
C PRO A 105 10.12 26.29 6.14
N LEU A 106 8.98 26.73 5.62
CA LEU A 106 8.49 28.10 5.80
C LEU A 106 8.13 28.41 7.27
N MET A 107 7.54 27.44 7.98
CA MET A 107 7.27 27.57 9.42
C MET A 107 8.56 27.64 10.24
N SER A 108 9.59 26.88 9.87
CA SER A 108 10.92 26.96 10.49
C SER A 108 11.60 28.31 10.25
N VAL A 109 11.48 28.87 9.04
CA VAL A 109 12.00 30.21 8.71
C VAL A 109 11.26 31.29 9.49
N LEU A 110 9.93 31.20 9.61
CA LEU A 110 9.15 32.13 10.43
C LEU A 110 9.57 32.09 11.90
N GLY A 111 9.73 30.91 12.49
CA GLY A 111 10.19 30.77 13.88
C GLY A 111 11.61 31.31 14.10
N ALA A 112 12.52 31.11 13.13
CA ALA A 112 13.88 31.66 13.20
C ALA A 112 13.89 33.20 13.09
N LEU A 113 13.02 33.78 12.25
CA LEU A 113 12.88 35.24 12.11
C LEU A 113 12.24 35.89 13.34
N GLU A 114 11.23 35.25 13.94
CA GLU A 114 10.60 35.68 15.19
C GLU A 114 11.64 35.70 16.34
N LEU A 115 12.43 34.64 16.51
CA LEU A 115 13.50 34.57 17.52
C LEU A 115 14.62 35.58 17.27
N ALA A 116 15.00 35.81 16.01
CA ALA A 116 16.01 36.80 15.67
C ALA A 116 15.53 38.21 16.03
N LEU A 117 14.27 38.57 15.72
CA LEU A 117 13.69 39.87 16.05
C LEU A 117 13.54 40.13 17.56
N GLU A 118 13.54 39.08 18.38
CA GLU A 118 13.54 39.16 19.85
C GLU A 118 14.94 39.35 20.46
N THR A 119 16.02 39.28 19.66
CA THR A 119 17.40 39.40 20.16
C THR A 119 17.77 40.85 20.51
N GLU A 120 18.23 41.09 21.74
CA GLU A 120 18.71 42.41 22.18
C GLU A 120 20.05 42.80 21.52
N GLY A 121 20.23 44.08 21.19
CA GLY A 121 21.49 44.60 20.63
C GLY A 121 21.63 44.50 19.11
N LEU A 122 20.56 44.17 18.38
CA LEU A 122 20.54 44.20 16.91
C LEU A 122 20.72 45.62 16.35
N PRO A 123 21.59 45.83 15.34
CA PRO A 123 21.63 47.07 14.57
C PRO A 123 20.26 47.37 13.93
N GLU A 124 19.85 48.64 13.88
CA GLU A 124 18.53 49.03 13.39
C GLU A 124 18.33 48.62 11.92
N GLU A 125 19.38 48.69 11.08
CA GLU A 125 19.31 48.22 9.69
C GLU A 125 19.07 46.69 9.60
N ALA A 126 19.62 45.90 10.52
CA ALA A 126 19.40 44.46 10.56
C ALA A 126 17.96 44.13 10.98
N LYS A 127 17.40 44.92 11.91
CA LYS A 127 16.02 44.78 12.38
C LYS A 127 15.01 45.10 11.27
N GLU A 128 15.24 46.16 10.49
CA GLU A 128 14.41 46.48 9.33
C GLU A 128 14.42 45.37 8.27
N LEU A 129 15.59 44.80 7.96
CA LEU A 129 15.73 43.69 7.02
C LEU A 129 15.02 42.41 7.50
N LEU A 130 15.12 42.10 8.79
CA LEU A 130 14.44 40.95 9.40
C LEU A 130 12.90 41.13 9.39
N GLN A 131 12.39 42.33 9.65
CA GLN A 131 10.95 42.63 9.54
C GLN A 131 10.43 42.51 8.10
N ILE A 132 11.24 42.90 7.10
CA ILE A 132 10.91 42.72 5.68
C ILE A 132 10.85 41.22 5.33
N ALA A 133 11.80 40.42 5.83
CA ALA A 133 11.84 38.98 5.62
C ALA A 133 10.65 38.28 6.29
N GLU A 134 10.31 38.64 7.52
CA GLU A 134 9.18 38.10 8.27
C GLU A 134 7.84 38.40 7.56
N LYS A 135 7.65 39.66 7.15
CA LYS A 135 6.47 40.08 6.38
C LYS A 135 6.33 39.31 5.07
N SER A 136 7.46 39.04 4.40
CA SER A 136 7.48 38.25 3.16
C SER A 136 7.16 36.77 3.42
N ALA A 137 7.68 36.17 4.49
CA ALA A 137 7.40 34.79 4.86
C ALA A 137 5.93 34.57 5.27
N ARG A 138 5.35 35.50 6.06
CA ARG A 138 3.90 35.48 6.40
C ARG A 138 3.03 35.61 5.16
N ARG A 139 3.45 36.41 4.19
CA ARG A 139 2.76 36.56 2.89
C ARG A 139 2.79 35.27 2.07
N ILE A 140 3.90 34.53 2.09
CA ILE A 140 3.99 33.20 1.45
C ILE A 140 3.09 32.19 2.17
N GLN A 141 3.00 32.25 3.50
CA GLN A 141 2.11 31.37 4.28
C GLN A 141 0.64 31.60 3.93
N GLU A 142 0.22 32.86 3.80
CA GLU A 142 -1.13 33.22 3.38
C GLU A 142 -1.44 32.76 1.95
N LEU A 143 -0.46 32.88 1.04
CA LEU A 143 -0.54 32.36 -0.33
C LEU A 143 -0.74 30.85 -0.34
N LEU A 144 0.03 30.14 0.48
CA LEU A 144 -0.04 28.69 0.64
C LEU A 144 -1.40 28.24 1.16
N GLN A 145 -1.94 28.93 2.17
CA GLN A 145 -3.26 28.64 2.73
C GLN A 145 -4.37 28.88 1.69
N LYS A 146 -4.31 29.99 0.96
CA LYS A 146 -5.26 30.29 -0.13
C LYS A 146 -5.20 29.27 -1.27
N ALA A 147 -4.00 28.79 -1.61
CA ALA A 147 -3.82 27.72 -2.59
C ALA A 147 -4.42 26.39 -2.08
N GLN A 148 -4.22 26.05 -0.81
CA GLN A 148 -4.84 24.88 -0.18
C GLN A 148 -6.37 24.98 -0.17
N ASP A 149 -6.93 26.13 0.18
CA ASP A 149 -8.38 26.34 0.24
C ASP A 149 -9.01 26.31 -1.16
N TYR A 150 -8.32 26.87 -2.17
CA TYR A 150 -8.68 26.71 -3.57
C TYR A 150 -8.67 25.24 -4.01
N LEU A 151 -7.63 24.47 -3.67
CA LEU A 151 -7.51 23.05 -4.01
C LEU A 151 -8.53 22.16 -3.30
N LYS A 152 -8.86 22.44 -2.03
CA LYS A 152 -9.89 21.75 -1.26
C LYS A 152 -11.23 21.77 -2.00
N LEU A 153 -11.71 22.95 -2.42
CA LEU A 153 -12.97 23.06 -3.18
C LEU A 153 -12.94 22.38 -4.55
N GLY A 154 -11.76 22.17 -5.15
CA GLY A 154 -11.60 21.49 -6.45
C GLY A 154 -11.67 19.96 -6.39
N GLN A 155 -11.66 19.34 -5.21
CA GLN A 155 -11.54 17.89 -5.03
C GLN A 155 -12.79 17.24 -4.40
N GLY A 156 -13.96 17.89 -4.55
CA GLY A 156 -15.22 17.33 -4.06
C GLY A 156 -15.39 17.39 -2.54
N VAL A 157 -14.94 18.49 -1.90
CA VAL A 157 -15.19 18.73 -0.48
C VAL A 157 -16.69 18.64 -0.17
N ARG A 158 -17.03 17.87 0.87
CA ARG A 158 -18.39 17.83 1.41
C ARG A 158 -18.69 19.15 2.11
N LEU A 159 -19.44 20.02 1.44
CA LEU A 159 -20.03 21.21 2.04
C LEU A 159 -20.92 20.80 3.21
N LYS A 160 -20.80 21.49 4.35
CA LYS A 160 -21.76 21.35 5.45
C LYS A 160 -23.04 22.08 5.04
N VAL A 161 -24.03 21.35 4.52
CA VAL A 161 -25.27 21.97 4.05
C VAL A 161 -26.17 22.32 5.24
N GLU A 162 -26.24 23.61 5.57
CA GLU A 162 -27.13 24.16 6.59
C GLU A 162 -27.96 25.33 6.05
N ARG A 163 -28.97 25.77 6.80
CA ARG A 163 -29.74 26.97 6.45
C ARG A 163 -28.94 28.22 6.83
N VAL A 164 -28.52 28.99 5.82
CA VAL A 164 -27.70 30.20 5.99
C VAL A 164 -28.54 31.44 5.74
N ASP A 165 -28.64 32.33 6.73
CA ASP A 165 -29.24 33.66 6.56
C ASP A 165 -28.25 34.60 5.88
N LEU A 166 -28.57 35.02 4.65
CA LEU A 166 -27.71 35.90 3.85
C LEU A 166 -27.62 37.32 4.45
N LYS A 167 -28.64 37.78 5.17
CA LYS A 167 -28.61 39.11 5.81
C LYS A 167 -27.57 39.14 6.91
N ALA A 168 -27.59 38.14 7.80
CA ALA A 168 -26.64 38.00 8.90
C ALA A 168 -25.20 37.84 8.37
N LEU A 169 -25.02 37.02 7.34
CA LEU A 169 -23.72 36.81 6.70
C LEU A 169 -23.14 38.10 6.10
N LEU A 170 -23.97 38.89 5.40
CA LEU A 170 -23.55 40.18 4.81
C LEU A 170 -23.25 41.24 5.87
N GLN A 171 -24.02 41.28 6.96
CA GLN A 171 -23.75 42.17 8.09
C GLN A 171 -22.40 41.86 8.72
N GLN A 172 -22.14 40.58 9.01
CA GLN A 172 -20.88 40.13 9.57
C GLN A 172 -19.69 40.51 8.67
N ALA A 173 -19.77 40.23 7.36
CA ALA A 173 -18.69 40.53 6.44
C ALA A 173 -18.47 42.05 6.24
N ALA A 174 -19.53 42.85 6.32
CA ALA A 174 -19.43 44.31 6.23
C ALA A 174 -18.77 44.94 7.47
N GLU A 175 -19.04 44.42 8.68
CA GLU A 175 -18.36 44.86 9.90
C GLU A 175 -16.87 44.53 9.87
N GLU A 176 -16.49 43.35 9.36
CA GLU A 176 -15.10 42.92 9.23
C GLU A 176 -14.25 43.89 8.38
N VAL A 177 -14.77 44.36 7.26
CA VAL A 177 -14.04 45.28 6.36
C VAL A 177 -14.17 46.76 6.73
N ARG A 178 -15.00 47.08 7.72
CA ARG A 178 -15.32 48.46 8.11
C ARG A 178 -14.11 49.25 8.63
N PRO A 179 -13.21 48.68 9.45
CA PRO A 179 -12.00 49.39 9.88
C PRO A 179 -11.11 49.79 8.71
N LEU A 180 -10.95 48.90 7.72
CA LEU A 180 -10.16 49.16 6.52
C LEU A 180 -10.79 50.25 5.66
N ALA A 181 -12.12 50.22 5.48
CA ALA A 181 -12.85 51.25 4.76
C ALA A 181 -12.73 52.62 5.45
N ARG A 182 -12.82 52.67 6.78
CA ARG A 182 -12.63 53.91 7.58
C ARG A 182 -11.23 54.50 7.42
N ARG A 183 -10.19 53.67 7.48
CA ARG A 183 -8.79 54.11 7.27
C ARG A 183 -8.60 54.80 5.91
N LYS A 184 -9.28 54.30 4.87
CA LYS A 184 -9.28 54.88 3.51
C LYS A 184 -10.39 55.91 3.27
N ARG A 185 -11.13 56.35 4.30
CA ARG A 185 -12.29 57.26 4.16
C ARG A 185 -13.31 56.81 3.09
N ILE A 186 -13.47 55.51 2.89
CA ILE A 186 -14.40 54.93 1.92
C ILE A 186 -15.79 54.84 2.54
N ALA A 187 -16.81 55.35 1.85
CA ALA A 187 -18.20 55.19 2.29
C ALA A 187 -18.71 53.78 1.95
N LEU A 188 -18.82 52.92 2.96
CA LEU A 188 -19.37 51.56 2.86
C LEU A 188 -20.87 51.57 3.20
N ARG A 189 -21.73 51.21 2.23
CA ARG A 189 -23.19 51.16 2.41
C ARG A 189 -23.73 49.75 2.17
N LEU A 190 -24.35 49.15 3.19
CA LEU A 190 -25.08 47.89 3.09
C LEU A 190 -26.58 48.15 2.96
N THR A 191 -27.22 47.58 1.95
CA THR A 191 -28.67 47.67 1.72
C THR A 191 -29.27 46.27 1.70
N LEU A 192 -30.11 45.97 2.69
CA LEU A 192 -30.79 44.68 2.85
C LEU A 192 -32.29 44.83 2.58
N PRO A 193 -32.93 43.84 1.93
CA PRO A 193 -34.36 43.85 1.68
C PRO A 193 -35.14 43.50 2.96
N ARG A 194 -36.43 43.88 3.01
CA ARG A 194 -37.33 43.56 4.14
C ARG A 194 -37.72 42.06 4.19
N GLY A 195 -37.78 41.40 3.04
CA GLY A 195 -38.16 39.97 2.95
C GLY A 195 -37.10 39.01 3.50
N GLU A 196 -37.50 37.76 3.73
CA GLU A 196 -36.56 36.70 4.11
C GLU A 196 -35.60 36.34 2.96
N ALA A 197 -34.33 36.16 3.29
CA ALA A 197 -33.28 35.79 2.35
C ALA A 197 -32.33 34.77 2.99
N TRP A 198 -32.55 33.49 2.67
CA TRP A 198 -31.74 32.39 3.20
C TRP A 198 -31.50 31.35 2.10
N VAL A 199 -30.38 30.63 2.20
CA VAL A 199 -29.98 29.57 1.26
C VAL A 199 -29.60 28.30 2.03
N TYR A 200 -29.58 27.16 1.33
CA TYR A 200 -28.92 25.96 1.85
C TYR A 200 -27.47 25.94 1.36
N GLY A 201 -26.51 25.86 2.28
CA GLY A 201 -25.11 25.95 1.94
C GLY A 201 -24.19 25.87 3.14
N ASP A 202 -22.89 25.89 2.88
CA ASP A 202 -21.84 25.96 3.88
C ASP A 202 -21.57 27.41 4.23
N ARG A 203 -21.93 27.80 5.47
CA ARG A 203 -21.84 29.18 5.94
C ARG A 203 -20.43 29.73 5.86
N ASP A 204 -19.43 28.93 6.21
CA ASP A 204 -18.04 29.38 6.30
C ASP A 204 -17.49 29.72 4.91
N TRP A 205 -17.76 28.86 3.92
CA TRP A 205 -17.35 29.10 2.54
C TRP A 205 -18.06 30.30 1.92
N LEU A 206 -19.39 30.42 2.11
CA LEU A 206 -20.16 31.56 1.62
C LEU A 206 -19.67 32.87 2.24
N TYR A 207 -19.35 32.86 3.54
CA TYR A 207 -18.77 34.00 4.24
C TYR A 207 -17.43 34.40 3.62
N GLN A 208 -16.53 33.43 3.39
CA GLN A 208 -15.23 33.68 2.74
C GLN A 208 -15.37 34.24 1.33
N ALA A 209 -16.31 33.75 0.51
CA ALA A 209 -16.54 34.29 -0.82
C ALA A 209 -16.99 35.75 -0.78
N VAL A 210 -17.94 36.08 0.10
CA VAL A 210 -18.42 37.46 0.29
C VAL A 210 -17.28 38.36 0.79
N LEU A 211 -16.52 37.90 1.78
CA LEU A 211 -15.41 38.66 2.36
C LEU A 211 -14.32 38.96 1.31
N ASN A 212 -14.00 38.00 0.44
CA ASN A 212 -13.02 38.18 -0.63
C ASN A 212 -13.44 39.27 -1.62
N VAL A 213 -14.72 39.31 -2.02
CA VAL A 213 -15.23 40.35 -2.94
C VAL A 213 -15.26 41.71 -2.25
N LEU A 214 -15.72 41.78 -1.00
CA LEU A 214 -15.78 43.02 -0.22
C LEU A 214 -14.39 43.61 0.07
N SER A 215 -13.45 42.75 0.50
CA SER A 215 -12.07 43.15 0.75
C SER A 215 -11.42 43.70 -0.52
N ASN A 216 -11.62 43.04 -1.67
CA ASN A 216 -11.15 43.55 -2.96
C ASN A 216 -11.77 44.91 -3.29
N ALA A 217 -13.08 45.09 -3.12
CA ALA A 217 -13.76 46.35 -3.38
C ALA A 217 -13.16 47.50 -2.54
N VAL A 218 -12.97 47.31 -1.23
CA VAL A 218 -12.36 48.33 -0.35
C VAL A 218 -10.89 48.59 -0.70
N LYS A 219 -10.15 47.53 -0.99
CA LYS A 219 -8.72 47.60 -1.28
C LYS A 219 -8.41 48.39 -2.56
N TYR A 220 -9.17 48.15 -3.63
CA TYR A 220 -8.94 48.79 -4.94
C TYR A 220 -9.67 50.13 -5.10
N THR A 221 -10.58 50.48 -4.19
CA THR A 221 -11.17 51.82 -4.20
C THR A 221 -10.16 52.84 -3.66
N PRO A 222 -9.95 53.98 -4.34
CA PRO A 222 -9.10 55.06 -3.84
C PRO A 222 -9.70 55.73 -2.60
N GLU A 223 -8.89 56.53 -1.91
CA GLU A 223 -9.31 57.25 -0.71
C GLU A 223 -10.50 58.18 -1.02
N GLY A 224 -11.50 58.22 -0.13
CA GLY A 224 -12.73 59.02 -0.34
C GLY A 224 -13.76 58.41 -1.32
N GLY A 225 -13.49 57.22 -1.87
CA GLY A 225 -14.41 56.52 -2.76
C GLY A 225 -15.60 55.86 -2.05
N ARG A 226 -16.36 55.04 -2.80
CA ARG A 226 -17.61 54.42 -2.30
C ARG A 226 -17.67 52.94 -2.63
N VAL A 227 -18.14 52.14 -1.66
CA VAL A 227 -18.46 50.72 -1.85
C VAL A 227 -19.91 50.47 -1.39
N ALA A 228 -20.72 49.92 -2.28
CA ALA A 228 -22.13 49.61 -2.02
C ALA A 228 -22.39 48.11 -2.12
N VAL A 229 -22.98 47.56 -1.06
CA VAL A 229 -23.38 46.14 -0.96
C VAL A 229 -24.90 46.08 -0.97
N ARG A 230 -25.48 45.33 -1.89
CA ARG A 230 -26.94 45.18 -2.01
C ARG A 230 -27.32 43.71 -2.10
N LEU A 231 -28.26 43.29 -1.26
CA LEU A 231 -28.92 42.00 -1.40
C LEU A 231 -30.21 42.16 -2.21
N LEU A 232 -30.26 41.52 -3.37
CA LEU A 232 -31.33 41.58 -4.35
C LEU A 232 -32.19 40.31 -4.24
N LEU A 233 -33.51 40.50 -4.08
CA LEU A 233 -34.48 39.41 -4.09
C LEU A 233 -34.95 39.18 -5.54
N GLY A 234 -34.47 38.11 -6.18
CA GLY A 234 -35.02 37.64 -7.44
C GLY A 234 -36.13 36.61 -7.24
N ARG A 235 -36.80 36.25 -8.34
CA ARG A 235 -37.84 35.20 -8.37
C ARG A 235 -37.25 33.83 -8.02
N ASP A 236 -36.12 33.49 -8.65
CA ASP A 236 -35.49 32.16 -8.56
C ASP A 236 -34.07 32.18 -7.99
N ARG A 237 -33.49 33.37 -7.80
CA ARG A 237 -32.13 33.56 -7.29
C ARG A 237 -32.05 34.76 -6.35
N TYR A 238 -31.20 34.67 -5.34
CA TYR A 238 -30.71 35.83 -4.58
C TYR A 238 -29.46 36.38 -5.26
N GLY A 239 -29.33 37.71 -5.32
CA GLY A 239 -28.15 38.37 -5.86
C GLY A 239 -27.46 39.23 -4.80
N ILE A 240 -26.17 39.01 -4.56
CA ILE A 240 -25.34 39.87 -3.73
C ILE A 240 -24.52 40.74 -4.69
N ALA A 241 -24.87 42.02 -4.79
CA ALA A 241 -24.16 42.98 -5.62
C ALA A 241 -23.18 43.80 -4.76
N VAL A 242 -21.90 43.73 -5.09
CA VAL A 242 -20.84 44.55 -4.50
C VAL A 242 -20.32 45.49 -5.58
N ALA A 243 -20.62 46.78 -5.44
CA ALA A 243 -20.22 47.83 -6.38
C ALA A 243 -19.19 48.76 -5.75
N ASP A 244 -18.10 49.04 -6.46
CA ASP A 244 -17.02 49.93 -6.06
C ASP A 244 -16.84 51.07 -7.07
N THR A 245 -16.24 52.18 -6.62
CA THR A 245 -15.82 53.31 -7.48
C THR A 245 -14.31 53.31 -7.72
N GLY A 246 -13.70 52.13 -7.78
CA GLY A 246 -12.28 51.96 -8.04
C GLY A 246 -11.89 52.19 -9.51
N PRO A 247 -10.67 51.81 -9.91
CA PRO A 247 -10.13 52.06 -11.25
C PRO A 247 -10.85 51.29 -12.37
N GLY A 248 -11.73 50.35 -12.04
CA GLY A 248 -12.35 49.46 -13.03
C GLY A 248 -11.38 48.42 -13.59
N ILE A 249 -11.87 47.61 -14.54
CA ILE A 249 -11.13 46.48 -15.15
C ILE A 249 -11.27 46.60 -16.68
N PRO A 250 -10.14 46.60 -17.43
CA PRO A 250 -10.16 46.60 -18.90
C PRO A 250 -10.95 45.41 -19.45
N LYS A 251 -11.64 45.59 -20.58
CA LYS A 251 -12.58 44.58 -21.12
C LYS A 251 -11.87 43.25 -21.42
N GLU A 252 -10.62 43.32 -21.85
CA GLU A 252 -9.75 42.21 -22.24
C GLU A 252 -9.30 41.36 -21.04
N GLU A 253 -9.38 41.93 -19.83
CA GLU A 253 -8.97 41.29 -18.58
C GLU A 253 -10.17 40.78 -17.76
N GLN A 254 -11.41 41.18 -18.08
CA GLN A 254 -12.61 40.86 -17.29
C GLN A 254 -12.91 39.36 -17.19
N ASP A 255 -12.63 38.58 -18.23
CA ASP A 255 -12.84 37.13 -18.20
C ASP A 255 -11.73 36.40 -17.43
N LYS A 256 -10.53 36.99 -17.40
CA LYS A 256 -9.32 36.43 -16.79
C LYS A 256 -9.22 36.67 -15.29
N VAL A 257 -9.92 37.67 -14.73
CA VAL A 257 -9.83 37.98 -13.29
C VAL A 257 -10.31 36.86 -12.36
N PHE A 258 -11.02 35.87 -12.89
CA PHE A 258 -11.44 34.68 -12.14
C PHE A 258 -10.50 33.49 -12.33
N GLU A 259 -9.46 33.62 -13.16
CA GLU A 259 -8.42 32.60 -13.32
C GLU A 259 -7.45 32.61 -12.13
N PRO A 260 -6.97 31.45 -11.68
CA PRO A 260 -6.02 31.37 -10.57
C PRO A 260 -4.72 32.09 -10.90
N PHE A 261 -4.15 32.79 -9.91
CA PHE A 261 -2.87 33.51 -10.01
C PHE A 261 -2.87 34.69 -10.99
N TYR A 262 -3.98 34.98 -11.68
CA TYR A 262 -4.07 36.11 -12.60
C TYR A 262 -4.15 37.45 -11.85
N ARG A 263 -3.37 38.44 -12.32
CA ARG A 263 -3.38 39.82 -11.83
C ARG A 263 -3.48 40.78 -13.01
N ALA A 264 -4.46 41.68 -12.93
CA ALA A 264 -4.65 42.76 -13.89
C ALA A 264 -3.46 43.74 -13.89
N SER A 265 -2.99 44.09 -15.08
CA SER A 265 -1.77 44.89 -15.34
C SER A 265 -1.85 46.32 -14.78
N THR A 266 -3.08 46.84 -14.63
CA THR A 266 -3.41 48.21 -14.20
C THR A 266 -3.40 48.41 -12.67
N ARG A 267 -2.97 47.41 -11.88
CA ARG A 267 -3.06 47.40 -10.40
C ARG A 267 -1.71 47.38 -9.68
N GLY A 268 -0.66 47.88 -10.35
CA GLY A 268 0.77 47.68 -10.07
C GLY A 268 1.26 47.84 -8.62
N GLU A 269 0.60 48.64 -7.78
CA GLU A 269 1.06 48.91 -6.40
C GLU A 269 0.29 48.15 -5.31
N VAL A 270 -0.83 47.49 -5.64
CA VAL A 270 -1.71 46.88 -4.64
C VAL A 270 -1.38 45.38 -4.48
N GLU A 271 -0.77 45.02 -3.34
CA GLU A 271 -0.41 43.64 -2.99
C GLU A 271 -1.59 42.69 -3.15
N GLY A 272 -1.48 41.54 -3.82
CA GLY A 272 -2.59 40.59 -3.94
C GLY A 272 -2.16 39.26 -4.56
N THR A 273 -2.83 38.18 -4.17
CA THR A 273 -2.41 36.80 -4.47
C THR A 273 -2.95 36.23 -5.78
N GLY A 274 -3.91 36.90 -6.44
CA GLY A 274 -4.60 36.40 -7.63
C GLY A 274 -5.53 35.20 -7.39
N LEU A 275 -5.59 34.65 -6.17
CA LEU A 275 -6.41 33.47 -5.84
C LEU A 275 -7.81 33.81 -5.31
N GLY A 276 -8.03 35.02 -4.81
CA GLY A 276 -9.27 35.38 -4.10
C GLY A 276 -10.53 35.31 -4.97
N LEU A 277 -10.48 35.81 -6.21
CA LEU A 277 -11.65 35.77 -7.11
C LEU A 277 -11.87 34.38 -7.73
N ALA A 278 -10.79 33.62 -7.96
CA ALA A 278 -10.88 32.22 -8.36
C ALA A 278 -11.57 31.37 -7.28
N LEU A 279 -11.29 31.64 -5.99
CA LEU A 279 -11.97 31.02 -4.86
C LEU A 279 -13.46 31.37 -4.82
N VAL A 280 -13.82 32.66 -5.03
CA VAL A 280 -15.22 33.11 -5.07
C VAL A 280 -16.01 32.35 -6.13
N LYS A 281 -15.46 32.21 -7.34
CA LYS A 281 -16.09 31.48 -8.43
C LYS A 281 -16.36 30.02 -8.03
N ARG A 282 -15.37 29.32 -7.49
CA ARG A 282 -15.51 27.93 -7.03
C ARG A 282 -16.53 27.76 -5.91
N VAL A 283 -16.53 28.65 -4.92
CA VAL A 283 -17.50 28.60 -3.82
C VAL A 283 -18.92 28.73 -4.36
N LEU A 284 -19.19 29.69 -5.26
CA LEU A 284 -20.53 29.85 -5.81
C LEU A 284 -20.94 28.67 -6.69
N GLU A 285 -20.05 28.18 -7.55
CA GLU A 285 -20.31 26.99 -8.38
C GLU A 285 -20.65 25.76 -7.51
N ALA A 286 -19.91 25.55 -6.41
CA ALA A 286 -20.18 24.47 -5.46
C ALA A 286 -21.54 24.59 -4.76
N HIS A 287 -22.12 25.79 -4.71
CA HIS A 287 -23.46 26.08 -4.17
C HIS A 287 -24.54 26.18 -5.26
N GLY A 288 -24.24 25.77 -6.51
CA GLY A 288 -25.16 25.87 -7.65
C GLY A 288 -25.44 27.31 -8.12
N GLY A 289 -24.56 28.24 -7.74
CA GLY A 289 -24.58 29.66 -8.08
C GLY A 289 -23.57 30.03 -9.15
N GLU A 290 -23.46 31.34 -9.43
CA GLU A 290 -22.48 31.89 -10.37
C GLU A 290 -22.05 33.30 -9.93
N VAL A 291 -20.85 33.73 -10.35
CA VAL A 291 -20.39 35.11 -10.18
C VAL A 291 -20.37 35.82 -11.53
N ARG A 292 -20.83 37.06 -11.57
CA ARG A 292 -20.77 37.93 -12.75
C ARG A 292 -20.04 39.22 -12.42
N LEU A 293 -19.37 39.78 -13.43
CA LEU A 293 -18.67 41.06 -13.33
C LEU A 293 -19.25 42.03 -14.35
N LYS A 294 -19.50 43.27 -13.91
CA LYS A 294 -19.65 44.42 -14.80
C LYS A 294 -18.64 45.47 -14.39
N SER A 295 -17.71 45.82 -15.26
CA SER A 295 -16.70 46.83 -14.96
C SER A 295 -16.45 47.73 -16.16
N ARG A 296 -16.11 48.99 -15.89
CA ARG A 296 -15.65 49.94 -16.90
C ARG A 296 -14.43 50.66 -16.36
N LEU A 297 -13.35 50.65 -17.13
CA LEU A 297 -12.11 51.34 -16.79
C LEU A 297 -12.39 52.81 -16.43
N GLY A 298 -11.84 53.26 -15.30
CA GLY A 298 -12.03 54.59 -14.72
C GLY A 298 -13.38 54.85 -14.03
N ARG A 299 -14.32 53.88 -14.01
CA ARG A 299 -15.66 54.07 -13.42
C ARG A 299 -16.03 53.09 -12.30
N GLY A 300 -15.16 52.12 -11.99
CA GLY A 300 -15.38 51.12 -10.96
C GLY A 300 -15.91 49.78 -11.47
N SER A 301 -16.17 48.87 -10.53
CA SER A 301 -16.63 47.51 -10.83
C SER A 301 -17.86 47.13 -10.02
N THR A 302 -18.62 46.16 -10.52
CA THR A 302 -19.74 45.53 -9.81
C THR A 302 -19.64 44.03 -9.95
N PHE A 303 -19.39 43.36 -8.83
CA PHE A 303 -19.44 41.91 -8.71
C PHE A 303 -20.84 41.50 -8.26
N LEU A 304 -21.44 40.54 -8.95
CA LEU A 304 -22.76 40.01 -8.65
C LEU A 304 -22.64 38.52 -8.38
N LEU A 305 -22.79 38.13 -7.12
CA LEU A 305 -22.83 36.73 -6.68
C LEU A 305 -24.29 36.27 -6.70
N LEU A 306 -24.60 35.25 -7.51
CA LEU A 306 -25.95 34.72 -7.69
C LEU A 306 -26.07 33.36 -7.02
N LEU A 307 -27.05 33.21 -6.13
CA LEU A 307 -27.33 31.96 -5.41
C LEU A 307 -28.79 31.53 -5.66
N PRO A 308 -29.09 30.22 -5.77
CA PRO A 308 -30.45 29.74 -5.99
C PRO A 308 -31.36 30.04 -4.77
N ARG A 309 -32.57 30.55 -5.04
CA ARG A 309 -33.56 30.86 -4.00
C ARG A 309 -34.40 29.62 -3.67
N PRO A 310 -34.51 29.21 -2.39
CA PRO A 310 -35.45 28.17 -1.98
C PRO A 310 -36.91 28.63 -2.13
N ARG A 311 -37.80 27.82 -2.73
CA ARG A 311 -39.22 28.15 -2.94
C ARG A 311 -40.10 27.66 -1.77
N PRO A 312 -40.94 28.51 -1.14
CA PRO A 312 -41.90 28.08 -0.12
C PRO A 312 -43.07 27.29 -0.74
N GLY A 313 -43.53 26.21 -0.09
CA GLY A 313 -44.74 25.48 -0.50
C GLY A 313 -44.54 24.33 -1.50
N GLN A 314 -43.32 24.02 -1.93
CA GLN A 314 -43.03 22.74 -2.58
C GLN A 314 -43.09 21.60 -1.54
N ARG A 315 -44.29 21.16 -1.17
CA ARG A 315 -44.52 19.75 -0.79
C ARG A 315 -44.65 18.98 -2.08
N ALA A 316 -43.65 18.16 -2.36
CA ALA A 316 -43.29 17.85 -3.73
C ALA A 316 -43.99 16.57 -4.24
N PRO A 317 -44.87 16.64 -5.27
CA PRO A 317 -45.31 15.47 -6.04
C PRO A 317 -44.14 14.97 -6.91
N VAL A 318 -43.38 15.92 -7.45
CA VAL A 318 -42.07 15.72 -8.10
C VAL A 318 -41.01 15.27 -7.11
N GLY A 319 -41.16 15.55 -5.81
CA GLY A 319 -40.16 15.20 -4.80
C GLY A 319 -40.27 13.78 -4.30
N ARG A 320 -41.40 13.07 -4.51
CA ARG A 320 -41.41 11.59 -4.42
C ARG A 320 -40.73 10.96 -5.63
N LEU A 321 -40.84 11.56 -6.82
CA LEU A 321 -40.09 11.14 -8.01
C LEU A 321 -38.59 11.50 -7.90
N LEU A 322 -38.25 12.64 -7.29
CA LEU A 322 -36.89 13.10 -7.00
C LEU A 322 -36.31 12.36 -5.79
N LEU A 323 -37.12 11.94 -4.81
CA LEU A 323 -36.75 10.97 -3.78
C LEU A 323 -36.62 9.58 -4.38
N LEU A 324 -37.39 9.21 -5.40
CA LEU A 324 -37.18 7.97 -6.17
C LEU A 324 -35.90 8.07 -6.99
N LEU A 325 -35.58 9.24 -7.56
CA LEU A 325 -34.36 9.53 -8.33
C LEU A 325 -33.13 9.59 -7.42
N LEU A 326 -33.23 10.26 -6.26
CA LEU A 326 -32.22 10.31 -5.20
C LEU A 326 -32.11 8.95 -4.51
N ALA A 327 -33.19 8.20 -4.35
CA ALA A 327 -33.17 6.81 -3.87
C ALA A 327 -32.62 5.88 -4.95
N LEU A 328 -32.81 6.11 -6.25
CA LEU A 328 -32.18 5.35 -7.34
C LEU A 328 -30.68 5.64 -7.38
N ILE A 329 -30.28 6.90 -7.22
CA ILE A 329 -28.87 7.34 -7.12
C ILE A 329 -28.23 6.87 -5.78
N ALA A 330 -28.98 6.82 -4.69
CA ALA A 330 -28.51 6.40 -3.35
C ALA A 330 -28.59 4.88 -3.10
N LEU A 331 -29.56 4.15 -3.66
CA LEU A 331 -29.69 2.69 -3.60
C LEU A 331 -28.79 1.99 -4.61
N ALA A 332 -28.40 2.64 -5.72
CA ALA A 332 -27.41 2.10 -6.65
C ALA A 332 -26.02 1.88 -6.01
N ARG A 333 -25.81 2.20 -4.72
CA ARG A 333 -24.53 2.03 -3.99
C ARG A 333 -23.33 2.42 -4.84
N LEU A 334 -23.45 3.50 -5.61
CA LEU A 334 -22.44 3.89 -6.59
C LEU A 334 -21.14 4.22 -5.83
N PRO A 335 -20.04 3.46 -6.04
CA PRO A 335 -18.78 3.75 -5.39
C PRO A 335 -18.29 5.12 -5.86
N LEU A 336 -17.87 5.98 -4.91
CA LEU A 336 -17.34 7.30 -5.25
C LEU A 336 -15.94 7.24 -5.88
N TYR A 337 -15.21 6.14 -5.71
CA TYR A 337 -13.88 5.93 -6.29
C TYR A 337 -13.58 4.42 -6.32
N PRO A 338 -13.17 3.81 -7.44
CA PRO A 338 -12.11 2.82 -7.43
C PRO A 338 -10.80 3.63 -7.40
N ALA A 339 -10.35 4.05 -6.21
CA ALA A 339 -9.04 4.67 -6.10
C ALA A 339 -7.99 3.57 -5.88
N PRO A 340 -6.97 3.48 -6.74
CA PRO A 340 -5.77 2.74 -6.42
C PRO A 340 -5.13 3.23 -5.13
N LEU A 341 -4.74 2.33 -4.24
CA LEU A 341 -3.69 2.63 -3.27
C LEU A 341 -2.43 1.92 -3.73
N GLY A 342 -1.30 2.64 -3.79
CA GLY A 342 -0.01 2.02 -4.12
C GLY A 342 0.34 0.94 -3.09
N SER A 343 0.99 -0.16 -3.44
CA SER A 343 1.73 -0.51 -4.66
C SER A 343 0.90 -1.03 -5.85
N LYS A 344 -0.37 -1.40 -5.68
CA LYS A 344 -1.24 -1.77 -6.81
C LYS A 344 -2.69 -1.41 -6.56
N ALA A 345 -3.25 -0.77 -7.58
CA ALA A 345 -4.63 -0.37 -7.69
C ALA A 345 -5.63 -1.47 -7.38
N PHE A 346 -6.70 -1.20 -6.63
CA PHE A 346 -7.79 -2.18 -6.56
C PHE A 346 -8.85 -1.95 -7.64
N GLY A 347 -8.46 -2.43 -8.83
CA GLY A 347 -9.29 -3.06 -9.84
C GLY A 347 -9.13 -4.60 -9.80
N GLU A 348 -7.89 -5.11 -9.79
CA GLU A 348 -7.58 -6.55 -9.63
C GLU A 348 -7.03 -6.86 -8.23
N VAL A 349 -7.33 -8.06 -7.70
CA VAL A 349 -6.80 -8.58 -6.42
C VAL A 349 -5.26 -8.60 -6.41
N PRO A 350 -4.58 -8.20 -5.32
CA PRO A 350 -3.13 -8.07 -5.30
C PRO A 350 -2.51 -9.42 -4.93
N ALA A 351 -2.37 -10.28 -5.92
CA ALA A 351 -1.79 -11.61 -5.75
C ALA A 351 -0.47 -11.55 -4.95
N GLY A 352 -0.43 -12.25 -3.80
CA GLY A 352 0.73 -12.35 -2.91
C GLY A 352 0.97 -11.18 -1.95
N GLU A 353 0.18 -10.11 -1.96
CA GLU A 353 0.38 -8.94 -1.09
C GLU A 353 -0.46 -9.02 0.20
N VAL A 354 0.04 -8.44 1.30
CA VAL A 354 -0.73 -8.19 2.52
C VAL A 354 -1.18 -6.73 2.56
N VAL A 355 -2.49 -6.50 2.57
CA VAL A 355 -3.09 -5.17 2.58
C VAL A 355 -3.59 -4.83 3.99
N ARG A 356 -3.04 -3.78 4.60
CA ARG A 356 -3.44 -3.28 5.93
C ARG A 356 -4.21 -1.97 5.84
N LEU A 357 -5.37 -1.92 6.48
CA LEU A 357 -6.33 -0.83 6.47
C LEU A 357 -6.89 -0.62 7.87
N GLY A 358 -6.31 0.29 8.67
CA GLY A 358 -6.93 0.80 9.91
C GLY A 358 -7.63 -0.24 10.79
N GLY A 359 -6.97 -1.37 11.10
CA GLY A 359 -7.53 -2.50 11.85
C GLY A 359 -8.20 -3.59 10.99
N LEU A 360 -7.95 -3.64 9.69
CA LEU A 360 -8.27 -4.74 8.78
C LEU A 360 -7.01 -5.14 8.02
N GLU A 361 -6.65 -6.41 8.07
CA GLU A 361 -5.55 -7.00 7.32
C GLU A 361 -6.10 -8.07 6.38
N LEU A 362 -5.71 -7.99 5.11
CA LEU A 362 -6.08 -8.93 4.04
C LEU A 362 -4.80 -9.50 3.44
N ALA A 363 -4.51 -10.77 3.68
CA ALA A 363 -3.37 -11.47 3.10
C ALA A 363 -3.85 -12.32 1.92
N PHE A 364 -3.39 -11.98 0.71
CA PHE A 364 -3.79 -12.67 -0.51
C PHE A 364 -2.73 -13.70 -0.92
N SER A 365 -3.16 -14.89 -1.34
CA SER A 365 -2.24 -15.90 -1.87
C SER A 365 -1.64 -15.48 -3.22
N PRO A 366 -0.44 -15.96 -3.61
CA PRO A 366 0.16 -15.70 -4.93
C PRO A 366 -0.73 -16.07 -6.13
N GLU A 367 -1.60 -17.05 -5.97
CA GLU A 367 -2.55 -17.52 -6.98
C GLU A 367 -3.88 -16.74 -6.96
N ALA A 368 -4.03 -15.74 -6.08
CA ALA A 368 -5.27 -15.02 -5.91
C ALA A 368 -5.63 -14.19 -7.16
N ARG A 369 -6.86 -14.32 -7.63
CA ARG A 369 -7.41 -13.57 -8.77
C ARG A 369 -8.79 -13.04 -8.46
N GLY A 370 -9.20 -12.00 -9.18
CA GLY A 370 -10.52 -11.39 -9.07
C GLY A 370 -10.42 -9.90 -8.86
N GLU A 371 -11.44 -9.29 -8.26
CA GLU A 371 -11.50 -7.85 -8.05
C GLU A 371 -11.57 -7.51 -6.56
N ALA A 372 -10.68 -6.65 -6.09
CA ALA A 372 -10.87 -5.97 -4.81
C ALA A 372 -11.31 -4.54 -5.09
N ARG A 373 -12.14 -3.98 -4.21
CA ARG A 373 -12.59 -2.60 -4.27
C ARG A 373 -12.67 -2.03 -2.87
N ARG A 374 -12.10 -0.85 -2.67
CA ARG A 374 -12.24 -0.05 -1.45
C ARG A 374 -13.00 1.22 -1.79
N TRP A 375 -13.99 1.56 -0.98
CA TRP A 375 -14.72 2.82 -1.13
C TRP A 375 -15.14 3.36 0.22
N ARG A 376 -15.42 4.66 0.26
CA ARG A 376 -15.95 5.33 1.46
C ARG A 376 -17.42 5.64 1.26
N SER A 377 -18.24 5.31 2.26
CA SER A 377 -19.68 5.61 2.24
C SER A 377 -19.91 7.13 2.27
N PHE A 378 -20.90 7.61 1.52
CA PHE A 378 -21.29 9.02 1.56
C PHE A 378 -21.98 9.41 2.88
N TRP A 379 -22.61 8.48 3.58
CA TRP A 379 -23.49 8.75 4.72
C TRP A 379 -22.87 8.46 6.10
N GLY A 380 -21.54 8.38 6.18
CA GLY A 380 -20.84 7.94 7.39
C GLY A 380 -20.78 6.41 7.52
N GLY A 381 -20.00 5.92 8.49
CA GLY A 381 -19.79 4.48 8.72
C GLY A 381 -18.43 3.91 8.31
N GLY A 382 -17.39 4.75 8.24
CA GLY A 382 -16.02 4.29 7.97
C GLY A 382 -15.76 3.84 6.53
N GLU A 383 -14.57 3.29 6.31
CA GLU A 383 -14.14 2.72 5.04
C GLU A 383 -14.82 1.37 4.80
N ARG A 384 -15.07 1.02 3.53
CA ARG A 384 -15.65 -0.27 3.16
C ARG A 384 -14.77 -0.98 2.16
N VAL A 385 -14.73 -2.30 2.27
CA VAL A 385 -13.95 -3.16 1.40
C VAL A 385 -14.82 -4.27 0.84
N ARG A 386 -14.70 -4.55 -0.45
CA ARG A 386 -15.26 -5.72 -1.11
C ARG A 386 -14.15 -6.45 -1.83
N VAL A 387 -14.13 -7.77 -1.71
CA VAL A 387 -13.22 -8.64 -2.44
C VAL A 387 -14.06 -9.70 -3.14
N ALA A 388 -14.08 -9.66 -4.47
CA ALA A 388 -14.62 -10.73 -5.31
C ALA A 388 -13.47 -11.64 -5.72
N LEU A 389 -13.46 -12.87 -5.19
CA LEU A 389 -12.38 -13.82 -5.40
C LEU A 389 -12.75 -14.84 -6.50
N GLU A 390 -11.95 -14.84 -7.56
CA GLU A 390 -12.08 -15.74 -8.71
C GLU A 390 -11.27 -17.03 -8.58
N ALA A 391 -10.07 -16.92 -8.01
CA ALA A 391 -9.19 -18.04 -7.72
C ALA A 391 -8.31 -17.69 -6.51
N GLY A 392 -7.69 -18.69 -5.91
CA GLY A 392 -6.76 -18.53 -4.79
C GLY A 392 -7.48 -18.29 -3.47
N SER A 393 -6.88 -17.51 -2.58
CA SER A 393 -7.41 -17.32 -1.23
C SER A 393 -7.06 -15.97 -0.64
N VAL A 394 -7.88 -15.55 0.32
CA VAL A 394 -7.67 -14.36 1.14
C VAL A 394 -7.87 -14.73 2.62
N GLU A 395 -6.84 -14.52 3.42
CA GLU A 395 -6.94 -14.54 4.88
C GLU A 395 -7.27 -13.13 5.37
N VAL A 396 -8.20 -13.05 6.32
CA VAL A 396 -8.72 -11.80 6.83
C VAL A 396 -8.55 -11.77 8.33
N VAL A 397 -7.80 -10.78 8.82
CA VAL A 397 -7.71 -10.43 10.24
C VAL A 397 -8.35 -9.06 10.44
N ARG A 398 -9.36 -8.98 11.30
CA ARG A 398 -10.20 -7.79 11.48
C ARG A 398 -10.25 -7.43 12.95
N GLU A 399 -9.57 -6.36 13.31
CA GLU A 399 -9.50 -5.79 14.65
C GLU A 399 -10.41 -4.56 14.81
N ALA A 400 -10.76 -3.89 13.70
CA ALA A 400 -11.66 -2.75 13.66
C ALA A 400 -12.99 -3.06 12.96
N ALA A 401 -14.02 -2.26 13.24
CA ALA A 401 -15.36 -2.42 12.68
C ALA A 401 -15.50 -1.98 11.22
N ILE A 402 -14.47 -2.14 10.39
CA ILE A 402 -14.51 -1.83 8.95
C ILE A 402 -15.48 -2.81 8.27
N PRO A 403 -16.54 -2.35 7.58
CA PRO A 403 -17.42 -3.26 6.86
C PRO A 403 -16.70 -3.91 5.68
N LEU A 404 -16.64 -5.24 5.70
CA LEU A 404 -16.02 -6.08 4.67
C LEU A 404 -17.08 -7.02 4.06
N ALA A 405 -17.06 -7.17 2.74
CA ALA A 405 -17.81 -8.18 2.02
C ALA A 405 -16.86 -9.00 1.15
N LEU A 406 -16.86 -10.31 1.30
CA LEU A 406 -16.10 -11.22 0.44
C LEU A 406 -17.10 -11.97 -0.43
N SER A 407 -16.91 -12.00 -1.73
CA SER A 407 -17.84 -12.66 -2.65
C SER A 407 -17.14 -13.66 -3.54
N THR A 408 -17.85 -14.75 -3.80
CA THR A 408 -17.55 -15.76 -4.81
C THR A 408 -18.82 -15.92 -5.67
N PRO A 409 -18.74 -16.50 -6.88
CA PRO A 409 -19.92 -16.78 -7.71
C PRO A 409 -20.96 -17.64 -7.02
N GLU A 410 -20.54 -18.47 -6.06
CA GLU A 410 -21.41 -19.34 -5.28
C GLU A 410 -22.06 -18.64 -4.08
N GLY A 411 -21.55 -17.48 -3.65
CA GLY A 411 -22.13 -16.73 -2.54
C GLY A 411 -21.28 -15.60 -1.95
N GLU A 412 -21.94 -14.73 -1.18
CA GLU A 412 -21.34 -13.60 -0.44
C GLU A 412 -21.19 -13.94 1.05
N VAL A 413 -20.05 -13.59 1.61
CA VAL A 413 -19.63 -13.77 3.00
C VAL A 413 -19.44 -12.40 3.62
N ARG A 414 -20.20 -12.11 4.70
CA ARG A 414 -20.09 -10.84 5.42
C ARG A 414 -19.54 -11.07 6.82
N PRO A 415 -18.22 -10.96 6.99
CA PRO A 415 -17.61 -11.24 8.27
C PRO A 415 -17.88 -10.18 9.32
N THR A 416 -18.31 -10.67 10.48
CA THR A 416 -18.37 -9.89 11.71
C THR A 416 -17.28 -10.29 12.71
N GLY A 417 -16.64 -11.45 12.49
CA GLY A 417 -15.53 -11.98 13.28
C GLY A 417 -14.18 -11.36 12.95
N THR A 418 -13.17 -11.77 13.70
CA THR A 418 -11.84 -11.16 13.70
C THR A 418 -10.78 -11.96 12.95
N HIS A 419 -11.01 -13.25 12.64
CA HIS A 419 -10.04 -14.05 11.89
C HIS A 419 -10.71 -15.17 11.08
N LEU A 420 -10.59 -15.14 9.76
CA LEU A 420 -11.15 -16.14 8.85
C LEU A 420 -10.32 -16.24 7.57
N ARG A 421 -10.62 -17.27 6.78
CA ARG A 421 -10.07 -17.46 5.46
C ARG A 421 -11.15 -17.83 4.45
N LEU A 422 -11.10 -17.20 3.27
CA LEU A 422 -11.91 -17.56 2.11
C LEU A 422 -10.96 -18.11 1.04
N SER A 423 -11.19 -19.34 0.58
CA SER A 423 -10.42 -19.95 -0.51
C SER A 423 -11.31 -20.44 -1.65
N ARG A 424 -10.76 -20.42 -2.85
CA ARG A 424 -11.42 -20.81 -4.08
C ARG A 424 -10.48 -21.59 -4.98
N GLU A 425 -10.89 -22.81 -5.28
CA GLU A 425 -10.24 -23.68 -6.27
C GLU A 425 -11.27 -24.10 -7.31
N GLU A 426 -12.30 -24.84 -6.86
CA GLU A 426 -13.45 -25.21 -7.68
C GLU A 426 -14.74 -24.57 -7.15
N ARG A 427 -14.88 -24.52 -5.82
CA ARG A 427 -15.97 -23.84 -5.10
C ARG A 427 -15.40 -22.99 -3.97
N GLY A 428 -16.12 -21.93 -3.61
CA GLY A 428 -15.79 -21.10 -2.46
C GLY A 428 -15.90 -21.87 -1.14
N ARG A 429 -14.87 -21.75 -0.30
CA ARG A 429 -14.78 -22.38 1.02
C ARG A 429 -14.43 -21.32 2.06
N VAL A 430 -15.15 -21.31 3.17
CA VAL A 430 -14.91 -20.38 4.28
C VAL A 430 -14.50 -21.17 5.51
N SER A 431 -13.37 -20.82 6.09
CA SER A 431 -12.90 -21.31 7.40
C SER A 431 -12.88 -20.15 8.38
N LEU A 432 -13.69 -20.20 9.44
CA LEU A 432 -13.77 -19.15 10.44
C LEU A 432 -13.01 -19.57 11.71
N TYR A 433 -11.88 -18.95 11.99
CA TYR A 433 -11.07 -19.29 13.17
C TYR A 433 -11.56 -18.57 14.43
N ARG A 434 -11.97 -17.30 14.32
CA ARG A 434 -12.48 -16.50 15.45
C ARG A 434 -13.64 -15.59 15.05
N GLY A 435 -14.65 -15.52 15.91
CA GLY A 435 -15.80 -14.63 15.80
C GLY A 435 -17.03 -15.27 15.15
N ARG A 436 -17.81 -14.49 14.38
CA ARG A 436 -19.02 -14.95 13.68
C ARG A 436 -19.09 -14.42 12.24
N VAL A 437 -19.67 -15.18 11.33
CA VAL A 437 -19.87 -14.78 9.93
C VAL A 437 -21.31 -15.06 9.53
N ALA A 438 -21.95 -14.12 8.82
CA ALA A 438 -23.22 -14.38 8.18
C ALA A 438 -22.99 -15.00 6.78
N LEU A 439 -23.62 -16.14 6.54
CA LEU A 439 -23.73 -16.83 5.25
C LEU A 439 -25.21 -16.85 4.84
N GLY A 440 -25.66 -15.82 4.12
CA GLY A 440 -27.08 -15.67 3.78
C GLY A 440 -27.95 -15.48 5.03
N VAL A 441 -28.86 -16.43 5.28
CA VAL A 441 -29.79 -16.42 6.44
C VAL A 441 -29.25 -17.11 7.69
N GLU A 442 -28.10 -17.78 7.60
CA GLU A 442 -27.52 -18.55 8.69
C GLU A 442 -26.14 -18.00 9.10
N ALA A 443 -25.72 -18.26 10.33
CA ALA A 443 -24.41 -17.83 10.85
C ALA A 443 -23.45 -19.01 11.06
N LEU A 444 -22.16 -18.77 10.81
CA LEU A 444 -21.03 -19.61 11.23
C LEU A 444 -20.39 -19.03 12.49
N SER A 445 -19.94 -19.90 13.40
CA SER A 445 -19.18 -19.53 14.60
C SER A 445 -17.70 -19.92 14.47
N GLY A 446 -16.84 -19.28 15.27
CA GLY A 446 -15.42 -19.60 15.34
C GLY A 446 -15.17 -21.10 15.58
N GLY A 447 -14.28 -21.68 14.78
CA GLY A 447 -13.99 -23.11 14.73
C GLY A 447 -14.83 -23.90 13.74
N GLU A 448 -15.65 -23.25 12.91
CA GLU A 448 -16.46 -23.89 11.88
C GLU A 448 -16.05 -23.45 10.48
N GLY A 449 -16.31 -24.31 9.50
CA GLY A 449 -16.13 -24.03 8.08
C GLY A 449 -17.31 -24.49 7.24
N ALA A 450 -17.45 -23.90 6.06
CA ALA A 450 -18.52 -24.21 5.12
C ALA A 450 -18.07 -24.16 3.66
N VAL A 451 -18.69 -25.00 2.84
CA VAL A 451 -18.55 -24.97 1.37
C VAL A 451 -19.75 -24.21 0.79
N LEU A 452 -19.48 -23.06 0.17
CA LEU A 452 -20.50 -22.16 -0.35
C LEU A 452 -21.36 -22.86 -1.42
N GLY A 453 -22.67 -22.63 -1.37
CA GLY A 453 -23.64 -23.20 -2.31
C GLY A 453 -23.94 -24.71 -2.15
N THR A 454 -23.45 -25.38 -1.10
CA THR A 454 -23.69 -26.83 -0.90
C THR A 454 -24.41 -27.18 0.41
N GLY A 455 -24.51 -26.24 1.35
CA GLY A 455 -25.01 -26.50 2.71
C GLY A 455 -24.04 -27.30 3.60
N VAL A 456 -22.91 -27.78 3.08
CA VAL A 456 -21.92 -28.54 3.87
C VAL A 456 -21.26 -27.64 4.91
N ARG A 457 -21.33 -28.05 6.17
CA ARG A 457 -20.68 -27.41 7.32
C ARG A 457 -19.97 -28.43 8.18
N ARG A 458 -18.78 -28.08 8.66
CA ARG A 458 -17.94 -28.97 9.50
C ARG A 458 -17.20 -28.15 10.54
N LYS A 459 -16.84 -28.80 11.65
CA LYS A 459 -15.84 -28.26 12.58
C LYS A 459 -14.47 -28.28 11.90
N LEU A 460 -13.71 -27.22 12.08
CA LEU A 460 -12.35 -27.12 11.58
C LEU A 460 -11.45 -28.08 12.35
N LEU A 461 -10.58 -28.76 11.60
CA LEU A 461 -9.52 -29.60 12.16
C LEU A 461 -8.55 -28.73 12.98
N SER A 462 -8.00 -29.29 14.06
CA SER A 462 -6.99 -28.61 14.89
C SER A 462 -5.71 -28.31 14.10
N ALA A 463 -4.91 -27.38 14.62
CA ALA A 463 -3.65 -27.01 14.00
C ALA A 463 -2.71 -28.23 13.91
N PRO A 464 -2.11 -28.50 12.73
CA PRO A 464 -1.14 -29.57 12.59
C PRO A 464 0.17 -29.22 13.30
N LEU A 465 0.84 -30.24 13.84
CA LEU A 465 2.17 -30.06 14.42
C LEU A 465 3.22 -30.12 13.31
N VAL A 466 4.02 -29.06 13.17
CA VAL A 466 4.98 -28.89 12.10
C VAL A 466 6.40 -29.05 12.64
N ARG A 467 7.18 -29.94 12.03
CA ARG A 467 8.61 -30.12 12.34
C ARG A 467 9.42 -29.86 11.08
N ALA A 468 10.44 -29.01 11.18
CA ALA A 468 11.37 -28.78 10.09
C ALA A 468 12.57 -29.73 10.21
N ALA A 469 12.94 -30.34 9.09
CA ALA A 469 14.21 -31.01 8.90
C ALA A 469 14.93 -30.35 7.73
N TYR A 470 16.23 -30.12 7.88
CA TYR A 470 17.03 -29.44 6.87
C TYR A 470 17.70 -30.49 5.99
N GLY A 471 17.48 -30.39 4.69
CA GLY A 471 18.11 -31.23 3.68
C GLY A 471 19.54 -30.76 3.36
N PRO A 472 20.36 -31.64 2.77
CA PRO A 472 21.76 -31.37 2.49
C PRO A 472 21.99 -30.25 1.44
N SER A 473 20.99 -29.93 0.61
CA SER A 473 21.09 -28.90 -0.45
C SER A 473 20.40 -27.58 -0.09
N GLY A 474 20.05 -27.37 1.18
CA GLY A 474 19.42 -26.15 1.69
C GLY A 474 17.89 -26.11 1.53
N GLU A 475 17.29 -27.18 1.03
CA GLU A 475 15.86 -27.43 1.09
C GLU A 475 15.42 -27.71 2.53
N VAL A 476 14.25 -27.20 2.91
CA VAL A 476 13.64 -27.54 4.20
C VAL A 476 12.52 -28.51 3.94
N VAL A 477 12.61 -29.69 4.56
CA VAL A 477 11.54 -30.67 4.58
C VAL A 477 10.72 -30.43 5.82
N PHE A 478 9.54 -29.85 5.65
CA PHE A 478 8.56 -29.74 6.71
C PHE A 478 7.78 -31.04 6.80
N ARG A 479 7.82 -31.69 7.96
CA ARG A 479 6.99 -32.85 8.30
C ARG A 479 5.80 -32.40 9.13
N PHE A 480 4.61 -32.78 8.70
CA PHE A 480 3.33 -32.43 9.30
C PHE A 480 2.72 -33.64 9.99
N LEU A 481 2.33 -33.45 11.25
CA LEU A 481 1.50 -34.39 12.00
C LEU A 481 0.12 -33.77 12.11
N GLY A 482 -0.78 -34.19 11.20
CA GLY A 482 -2.16 -33.70 11.13
C GLY A 482 -3.10 -34.43 12.09
N PRO A 483 -4.20 -33.80 12.50
CA PRO A 483 -5.24 -34.45 13.30
C PRO A 483 -5.98 -35.53 12.49
N GLU A 484 -6.68 -36.41 13.21
CA GLU A 484 -7.50 -37.46 12.61
C GLU A 484 -8.53 -36.87 11.64
N GLY A 485 -8.64 -37.45 10.44
CA GLY A 485 -9.51 -36.96 9.37
C GLY A 485 -8.85 -36.00 8.36
N ALA A 486 -7.60 -35.59 8.57
CA ALA A 486 -6.85 -34.83 7.58
C ALA A 486 -6.57 -35.65 6.31
N ARG A 487 -6.87 -35.09 5.13
CA ARG A 487 -6.61 -35.69 3.81
C ARG A 487 -5.48 -35.01 3.03
N GLY A 488 -4.94 -33.92 3.57
CA GLY A 488 -3.82 -33.18 3.02
C GLY A 488 -3.53 -31.94 3.85
N PHE A 489 -2.62 -31.11 3.38
CA PHE A 489 -2.21 -29.88 4.05
C PHE A 489 -2.12 -28.72 3.06
N ARG A 490 -2.41 -27.49 3.53
CA ARG A 490 -2.05 -26.25 2.84
C ARG A 490 -0.86 -25.63 3.56
N VAL A 491 0.18 -25.29 2.83
CA VAL A 491 1.41 -24.68 3.33
C VAL A 491 1.49 -23.26 2.79
N GLU A 492 1.70 -22.30 3.68
CA GLU A 492 1.92 -20.90 3.31
C GLU A 492 3.27 -20.40 3.81
N VAL A 493 3.98 -19.68 2.96
CA VAL A 493 5.24 -19.01 3.28
C VAL A 493 5.06 -17.52 3.12
N GLN A 494 5.37 -16.77 4.17
CA GLN A 494 5.29 -15.31 4.21
C GLN A 494 6.69 -14.73 4.40
N SER A 495 7.06 -13.74 3.58
CA SER A 495 8.35 -13.03 3.62
C SER A 495 8.06 -11.54 3.83
N GLY A 496 8.33 -11.02 5.03
CA GLY A 496 7.92 -9.66 5.41
C GLY A 496 6.39 -9.45 5.29
N GLU A 497 5.99 -8.51 4.43
CA GLU A 497 4.57 -8.17 4.17
C GLU A 497 3.99 -8.87 2.92
N ALA A 498 4.65 -9.91 2.40
CA ALA A 498 4.20 -10.64 1.23
C ALA A 498 4.00 -12.13 1.52
N VAL A 499 2.91 -12.71 1.02
CA VAL A 499 2.74 -14.16 0.93
C VAL A 499 3.42 -14.59 -0.36
N VAL A 500 4.55 -15.28 -0.26
CA VAL A 500 5.40 -15.64 -1.41
C VAL A 500 5.08 -17.02 -1.97
N LEU A 501 4.48 -17.90 -1.15
CA LEU A 501 4.06 -19.24 -1.58
C LEU A 501 2.79 -19.67 -0.84
N SER A 502 1.86 -20.28 -1.58
CA SER A 502 0.72 -21.05 -1.07
C SER A 502 0.62 -22.33 -1.89
N ALA A 503 0.72 -23.49 -1.24
CA ALA A 503 0.76 -24.78 -1.91
C ALA A 503 -0.02 -25.86 -1.15
N LYS A 504 -0.53 -26.85 -1.88
CA LYS A 504 -1.13 -28.06 -1.31
C LYS A 504 -0.12 -29.19 -1.25
N ALA A 505 -0.02 -29.84 -0.09
CA ALA A 505 0.72 -31.07 0.10
C ALA A 505 -0.26 -32.22 0.31
N ALA A 506 -0.22 -33.22 -0.59
CA ALA A 506 -1.02 -34.44 -0.46
C ALA A 506 -0.50 -35.38 0.63
N GLY A 507 0.80 -35.31 0.93
CA GLY A 507 1.48 -36.12 1.93
C GLY A 507 1.84 -35.35 3.21
N PRO A 508 2.37 -36.05 4.22
CA PRO A 508 2.79 -35.47 5.50
C PRO A 508 4.11 -34.72 5.42
N THR A 509 4.66 -34.49 4.23
CA THR A 509 5.92 -33.78 4.02
C THR A 509 5.80 -32.76 2.90
N PHE A 510 6.44 -31.61 3.07
CA PHE A 510 6.58 -30.58 2.04
C PHE A 510 8.01 -30.07 2.02
N THR A 511 8.61 -30.07 0.83
CA THR A 511 9.96 -29.58 0.64
C THR A 511 9.91 -28.17 0.06
N TYR A 512 10.48 -27.21 0.78
CA TYR A 512 10.62 -25.83 0.34
C TYR A 512 12.08 -25.52 -0.02
N ALA A 513 12.31 -25.09 -1.26
CA ALA A 513 13.60 -24.56 -1.69
C ALA A 513 13.58 -23.02 -1.56
N PRO A 514 14.53 -22.39 -0.86
CA PRO A 514 14.50 -20.95 -0.61
C PRO A 514 14.55 -20.11 -1.90
N MET A 515 13.49 -19.32 -2.17
CA MET A 515 13.35 -18.48 -3.37
C MET A 515 13.68 -17.02 -3.11
N ALA A 516 14.95 -16.72 -2.82
CA ALA A 516 15.48 -15.37 -2.59
C ALA A 516 15.19 -14.69 -1.23
N ASP A 517 14.27 -15.23 -0.41
CA ASP A 517 13.82 -14.64 0.85
C ASP A 517 14.82 -14.70 2.01
N ARG A 518 14.91 -13.62 2.80
CA ARG A 518 15.85 -13.50 3.94
C ARG A 518 15.26 -13.89 5.29
N VAL A 519 13.99 -13.56 5.51
CA VAL A 519 13.26 -13.90 6.75
C VAL A 519 11.87 -14.33 6.32
N SER A 520 11.59 -15.62 6.42
CA SER A 520 10.28 -16.16 6.08
C SER A 520 9.61 -16.77 7.30
N GLN A 521 8.28 -16.82 7.30
CA GLN A 521 7.48 -17.56 8.27
C GLN A 521 6.67 -18.59 7.53
N VAL A 522 6.60 -19.80 8.08
CA VAL A 522 5.82 -20.89 7.50
C VAL A 522 4.63 -21.21 8.41
N ARG A 523 3.44 -21.33 7.81
CA ARG A 523 2.20 -21.78 8.45
C ARG A 523 1.61 -22.95 7.69
N VAL A 524 0.97 -23.86 8.41
CA VAL A 524 0.37 -25.06 7.83
C VAL A 524 -1.05 -25.25 8.35
N MET A 525 -1.98 -25.56 7.45
CA MET A 525 -3.37 -25.87 7.75
C MET A 525 -3.69 -27.30 7.31
N ALA A 526 -4.39 -28.06 8.15
CA ALA A 526 -4.89 -29.39 7.78
C ALA A 526 -6.12 -29.26 6.87
N LEU A 527 -6.23 -30.09 5.83
CA LEU A 527 -7.37 -30.12 4.92
C LEU A 527 -8.25 -31.32 5.23
N ASP A 528 -9.56 -31.13 5.33
CA ASP A 528 -10.52 -32.23 5.45
C ASP A 528 -10.89 -32.84 4.09
N GLN A 529 -11.82 -33.81 4.08
CA GLN A 529 -12.29 -34.50 2.87
C GLN A 529 -12.95 -33.59 1.83
N VAL A 530 -13.49 -32.44 2.24
CA VAL A 530 -14.14 -31.48 1.33
C VAL A 530 -13.23 -30.28 1.04
N GLY A 531 -12.01 -30.28 1.57
CA GLY A 531 -10.99 -29.26 1.38
C GLY A 531 -11.15 -28.04 2.29
N LEU A 532 -11.88 -28.13 3.40
CA LEU A 532 -11.93 -27.07 4.41
C LEU A 532 -10.59 -26.99 5.14
N GLU A 533 -10.15 -25.77 5.37
CA GLU A 533 -8.84 -25.47 5.95
C GLU A 533 -8.99 -25.35 7.46
N GLY A 534 -8.34 -26.25 8.19
CA GLY A 534 -8.29 -26.28 9.65
C GLY A 534 -7.50 -25.10 10.23
N PHE A 535 -7.40 -25.05 11.56
CA PHE A 535 -6.65 -24.00 12.24
C PHE A 535 -5.18 -23.96 11.73
N PRO A 536 -4.61 -22.76 11.51
CA PRO A 536 -3.21 -22.65 11.14
C PRO A 536 -2.31 -23.01 12.33
N SER A 537 -1.17 -23.65 12.03
CA SER A 537 -0.07 -23.78 12.97
C SER A 537 0.49 -22.41 13.37
N ASP A 538 1.19 -22.36 14.50
CA ASP A 538 1.96 -21.18 14.87
C ASP A 538 2.97 -20.82 13.76
N PRO A 539 3.23 -19.53 13.51
CA PRO A 539 4.20 -19.10 12.52
C PRO A 539 5.60 -19.55 12.94
N LEU A 540 6.20 -20.42 12.13
CA LEU A 540 7.56 -20.90 12.36
C LEU A 540 8.55 -20.00 11.60
N PRO A 541 9.45 -19.27 12.29
CA PRO A 541 10.43 -18.42 11.63
C PRO A 541 11.50 -19.24 10.92
N PHE A 542 11.88 -18.79 9.74
CA PHE A 542 12.93 -19.36 8.90
C PHE A 542 13.97 -18.26 8.61
N ARG A 543 15.22 -18.50 9.05
CA ARG A 543 16.35 -17.54 9.07
C ARG A 543 17.04 -17.41 7.70
N GLU A 544 17.87 -16.36 7.48
CA GLU A 544 18.57 -16.06 6.21
C GLU A 544 19.65 -17.10 5.85
N ARG A 545 19.22 -18.32 5.50
CA ARG A 545 20.09 -19.38 5.02
C ARG A 545 20.63 -19.08 3.61
N ARG A 546 19.99 -18.18 2.84
CA ARG A 546 20.43 -17.82 1.47
C ARG A 546 21.83 -17.20 1.43
N SER A 547 22.11 -16.19 2.25
CA SER A 547 23.43 -15.54 2.27
C SER A 547 24.49 -16.51 2.80
N PHE A 548 24.14 -17.33 3.80
CA PHE A 548 24.99 -18.42 4.27
C PHE A 548 25.37 -19.39 3.14
N TYR A 549 24.39 -19.94 2.41
CA TYR A 549 24.65 -20.88 1.32
C TYR A 549 25.26 -20.23 0.07
N GLY A 550 24.94 -18.97 -0.20
CA GLY A 550 25.61 -18.17 -1.22
C GLY A 550 27.12 -18.17 -0.95
N GLY A 551 27.51 -17.84 0.28
CA GLY A 551 28.90 -17.92 0.72
C GLY A 551 29.49 -19.33 0.65
N LYS A 552 28.77 -20.34 1.15
CA LYS A 552 29.20 -21.74 1.14
C LYS A 552 29.46 -22.28 -0.27
N LYS A 553 28.67 -21.86 -1.28
CA LYS A 553 28.84 -22.24 -2.69
C LYS A 553 30.16 -21.74 -3.28
N HIS A 554 30.64 -20.58 -2.83
CA HIS A 554 31.92 -20.05 -3.25
C HIS A 554 33.10 -20.79 -2.58
N LEU A 555 32.88 -21.48 -1.46
CA LEU A 555 33.94 -22.22 -0.77
C LEU A 555 34.10 -23.64 -1.33
N PRO A 556 35.34 -24.16 -1.41
CA PRO A 556 36.62 -23.49 -1.11
C PRO A 556 37.23 -22.69 -2.27
N GLN A 557 36.65 -22.70 -3.48
CA GLN A 557 37.31 -22.23 -4.71
C GLN A 557 37.46 -20.70 -4.82
N ASP A 558 36.58 -19.94 -4.19
CA ASP A 558 36.51 -18.47 -4.21
C ASP A 558 36.24 -17.92 -2.79
N PRO A 559 37.24 -17.98 -1.88
CA PRO A 559 37.05 -17.56 -0.50
C PRO A 559 36.88 -16.04 -0.36
N VAL A 560 37.33 -15.25 -1.34
CA VAL A 560 37.14 -13.79 -1.38
C VAL A 560 35.69 -13.45 -1.71
N GLY A 561 35.10 -14.10 -2.73
CA GLY A 561 33.69 -13.94 -3.06
C GLY A 561 32.77 -14.45 -1.94
N ALA A 562 33.16 -15.53 -1.25
CA ALA A 562 32.40 -16.10 -0.13
C ALA A 562 32.24 -15.13 1.06
N GLU A 563 33.27 -14.36 1.38
CA GLU A 563 33.32 -13.52 2.59
C GLU A 563 32.17 -12.51 2.67
N ALA A 564 31.86 -11.81 1.57
CA ALA A 564 30.81 -10.80 1.55
C ALA A 564 29.42 -11.39 1.84
N TYR A 565 29.17 -12.62 1.40
CA TYR A 565 27.93 -13.35 1.70
C TYR A 565 27.90 -13.83 3.16
N LEU A 566 29.00 -14.38 3.65
CA LEU A 566 29.08 -14.93 5.01
C LEU A 566 29.06 -13.83 6.07
N ARG A 567 29.71 -12.67 5.83
CA ARG A 567 29.59 -11.50 6.73
C ARG A 567 28.15 -11.00 6.83
N ARG A 568 27.39 -11.01 5.73
CA ARG A 568 25.95 -10.68 5.76
C ARG A 568 25.16 -11.70 6.58
N ALA A 569 25.43 -12.99 6.40
CA ALA A 569 24.79 -14.05 7.19
C ALA A 569 25.06 -13.91 8.70
N VAL A 570 26.31 -13.66 9.09
CA VAL A 570 26.72 -13.47 10.49
C VAL A 570 26.19 -12.16 11.07
N ALA A 571 26.13 -11.07 10.29
CA ALA A 571 25.53 -9.82 10.74
C ALA A 571 24.02 -9.95 11.01
N ALA A 572 23.31 -10.71 10.17
CA ALA A 572 21.89 -10.99 10.35
C ALA A 572 21.64 -11.96 11.52
N PHE A 573 22.53 -12.94 11.73
CA PHE A 573 22.43 -13.95 12.78
C PHE A 573 23.76 -14.09 13.53
N PRO A 574 24.01 -13.21 14.53
CA PRO A 574 25.26 -13.20 15.26
C PRO A 574 25.57 -14.49 16.04
N ASP A 575 24.56 -15.34 16.28
CA ASP A 575 24.64 -16.57 17.07
C ASP A 575 24.49 -17.85 16.22
N ASP A 576 24.61 -17.76 14.89
CA ASP A 576 24.60 -18.93 14.01
C ASP A 576 26.01 -19.55 13.90
N ALA A 577 26.24 -20.61 14.67
CA ALA A 577 27.53 -21.30 14.75
C ALA A 577 28.04 -21.80 13.37
N GLU A 578 27.15 -22.25 12.50
CA GLU A 578 27.53 -22.79 11.18
C GLU A 578 27.98 -21.64 10.26
N ALA A 579 27.25 -20.52 10.25
CA ALA A 579 27.61 -19.33 9.47
C ALA A 579 28.92 -18.69 9.94
N ILE A 580 29.14 -18.64 11.26
CA ILE A 580 30.38 -18.15 11.85
C ILE A 580 31.54 -19.08 11.48
N GLY A 581 31.33 -20.40 11.55
CA GLY A 581 32.33 -21.40 11.18
C GLY A 581 32.74 -21.34 9.70
N GLU A 582 31.77 -21.17 8.79
CA GLU A 582 32.07 -21.01 7.35
C GLU A 582 32.75 -19.67 7.06
N LEU A 583 32.38 -18.57 7.75
CA LEU A 583 33.11 -17.29 7.64
C LEU A 583 34.57 -17.45 8.11
N ALA A 584 34.78 -18.15 9.23
CA ALA A 584 36.11 -18.45 9.74
C ALA A 584 36.92 -19.29 8.73
N PHE A 585 36.27 -20.24 8.07
CA PHE A 585 36.90 -21.06 7.03
C PHE A 585 37.27 -20.24 5.79
N ALA A 586 36.40 -19.34 5.34
CA ALA A 586 36.71 -18.42 4.25
C ALA A 586 37.95 -17.56 4.55
N LEU A 587 38.02 -16.99 5.76
CA LEU A 587 39.16 -16.17 6.19
C LEU A 587 40.44 -17.00 6.34
N TYR A 588 40.33 -18.25 6.82
CA TYR A 588 41.44 -19.19 6.87
C TYR A 588 42.02 -19.45 5.46
N LEU A 589 41.18 -19.74 4.47
CA LEU A 589 41.63 -19.97 3.09
C LEU A 589 42.29 -18.73 2.45
N GLN A 590 41.96 -17.52 2.92
CA GLN A 590 42.63 -16.28 2.51
C GLN A 590 43.95 -16.00 3.28
N GLY A 591 44.40 -16.89 4.18
CA GLY A 591 45.58 -16.68 5.03
C GLY A 591 45.37 -15.71 6.19
N ARG A 592 44.13 -15.24 6.42
CA ARG A 592 43.78 -14.27 7.48
C ARG A 592 43.54 -14.98 8.83
N HIS A 593 44.55 -15.71 9.31
CA HIS A 593 44.45 -16.60 10.46
C HIS A 593 44.06 -15.88 11.77
N ALA A 594 44.54 -14.65 11.96
CA ALA A 594 44.26 -13.84 13.14
C ALA A 594 42.77 -13.47 13.27
N GLU A 595 42.06 -13.29 12.15
CA GLU A 595 40.62 -13.01 12.13
C GLU A 595 39.78 -14.28 12.20
N ALA A 596 40.26 -15.39 11.63
CA ALA A 596 39.55 -16.67 11.62
C ALA A 596 39.46 -17.29 13.03
N LYS A 597 40.53 -17.21 13.83
CA LYS A 597 40.61 -17.83 15.16
C LYS A 597 39.44 -17.46 16.09
N PRO A 598 39.17 -16.17 16.39
CA PRO A 598 38.09 -15.80 17.32
C PRO A 598 36.70 -16.20 16.81
N LEU A 599 36.52 -16.31 15.49
CA LEU A 599 35.27 -16.79 14.91
C LEU A 599 35.09 -18.30 15.13
N TYR A 600 36.14 -19.11 14.94
CA TYR A 600 36.06 -20.54 15.27
C TYR A 600 35.80 -20.78 16.77
N GLU A 601 36.46 -20.03 17.66
CA GLU A 601 36.22 -20.10 19.11
C GLU A 601 34.76 -19.76 19.45
N LYS A 602 34.21 -18.70 18.84
CA LYS A 602 32.80 -18.33 19.00
C LYS A 602 31.86 -19.42 18.45
N ALA A 603 32.15 -19.97 17.27
CA ALA A 603 31.34 -21.02 16.66
C ALA A 603 31.30 -22.28 17.53
N LEU A 604 32.44 -22.72 18.06
CA LEU A 604 32.54 -23.89 18.95
C LEU A 604 31.87 -23.65 20.30
N ALA A 605 31.88 -22.43 20.82
CA ALA A 605 31.17 -22.08 22.05
C ALA A 605 29.64 -22.15 21.87
N LEU A 606 29.14 -21.85 20.67
CA LEU A 606 27.72 -21.95 20.33
C LEU A 606 27.29 -23.38 19.98
N LEU A 607 28.14 -24.11 19.25
CA LEU A 607 27.91 -25.48 18.82
C LEU A 607 29.24 -26.23 18.73
N ASP A 608 29.44 -27.22 19.61
CA ASP A 608 30.59 -28.12 19.54
C ASP A 608 30.43 -29.14 18.41
N SER A 609 30.72 -28.69 17.18
CA SER A 609 30.64 -29.51 15.97
C SER A 609 32.00 -30.16 15.63
N PRO A 610 32.04 -31.48 15.37
CA PRO A 610 33.24 -32.17 14.91
C PRO A 610 33.88 -31.51 13.68
N ASP A 611 33.09 -31.09 12.68
CA ASP A 611 33.61 -30.49 11.44
C ASP A 611 34.27 -29.13 11.70
N ILE A 612 33.63 -28.29 12.53
CA ILE A 612 34.18 -26.99 12.93
C ILE A 612 35.47 -27.19 13.72
N ARG A 613 35.49 -28.21 14.60
CA ARG A 613 36.66 -28.56 15.40
C ARG A 613 37.83 -29.06 14.57
N VAL A 614 37.59 -29.90 13.55
CA VAL A 614 38.61 -30.34 12.58
C VAL A 614 39.20 -29.14 11.84
N ARG A 615 38.36 -28.23 11.32
CA ARG A 615 38.83 -27.03 10.62
C ARG A 615 39.58 -26.07 11.55
N TYR A 616 39.14 -25.93 12.80
CA TYR A 616 39.84 -25.13 13.81
C TYR A 616 41.21 -25.73 14.17
N ALA A 617 41.29 -27.05 14.36
CA ALA A 617 42.56 -27.75 14.58
C ALA A 617 43.52 -27.58 13.40
N ARG A 618 43.01 -27.59 12.18
CA ARG A 618 43.80 -27.30 10.97
C ARG A 618 44.32 -25.86 10.94
N LEU A 619 43.50 -24.89 11.32
CA LEU A 619 43.94 -23.50 11.49
C LEU A 619 45.09 -23.42 12.53
N LEU A 620 44.95 -24.10 13.67
CA LEU A 620 45.96 -24.12 14.73
C LEU A 620 47.28 -24.73 14.26
N TYR A 621 47.25 -25.78 13.44
CA TYR A 621 48.44 -26.35 12.81
C TYR A 621 49.19 -25.31 11.96
N HIS A 622 48.49 -24.58 11.09
CA HIS A 622 49.11 -23.51 10.28
C HIS A 622 49.58 -22.29 11.10
N MET A 623 49.10 -22.15 12.33
CA MET A 623 49.60 -21.16 13.29
C MET A 623 50.78 -21.69 14.15
N GLY A 624 51.24 -22.93 13.92
CA GLY A 624 52.32 -23.56 14.70
C GLY A 624 51.90 -24.03 16.09
N ARG A 625 50.60 -24.03 16.42
CA ARG A 625 50.07 -24.44 17.72
C ARG A 625 49.75 -25.94 17.75
N TYR A 626 50.78 -26.75 17.51
CA TYR A 626 50.63 -28.20 17.26
C TYR A 626 49.98 -28.97 18.42
N GLY A 627 50.30 -28.64 19.67
CA GLY A 627 49.70 -29.33 20.83
C GLY A 627 48.18 -29.13 20.94
N GLU A 628 47.68 -27.95 20.61
CA GLU A 628 46.24 -27.67 20.61
C GLU A 628 45.53 -28.29 19.39
N ALA A 629 46.20 -28.29 18.23
CA ALA A 629 45.71 -28.98 17.04
C ALA A 629 45.55 -30.50 17.30
N GLU A 630 46.55 -31.12 17.93
CA GLU A 630 46.53 -32.53 18.32
C GLU A 630 45.36 -32.86 19.26
N ALA A 631 45.15 -32.04 20.30
CA ALA A 631 44.03 -32.20 21.22
C ALA A 631 42.67 -32.11 20.50
N GLY A 632 42.54 -31.14 19.59
CA GLY A 632 41.34 -30.96 18.77
C GLY A 632 41.01 -32.20 17.92
N TYR A 633 41.98 -32.74 17.18
CA TYR A 633 41.76 -33.93 16.36
C TYR A 633 41.48 -35.19 17.19
N ARG A 634 42.19 -35.40 18.31
CA ARG A 634 41.92 -36.56 19.19
C ARG A 634 40.53 -36.50 19.80
N GLN A 635 40.05 -35.32 20.17
CA GLN A 635 38.69 -35.16 20.68
C GLN A 635 37.64 -35.56 19.65
N VAL A 636 37.83 -35.19 18.38
CA VAL A 636 36.94 -35.62 17.29
C VAL A 636 36.99 -37.14 17.13
N LEU A 637 38.18 -37.74 17.10
CA LEU A 637 38.33 -39.19 16.93
C LEU A 637 37.83 -40.01 18.12
N ALA A 638 37.77 -39.44 19.32
CA ALA A 638 37.16 -40.08 20.48
C ALA A 638 35.64 -40.20 20.33
N GLN A 639 35.01 -39.25 19.63
CA GLN A 639 33.57 -39.25 19.37
C GLN A 639 33.23 -40.01 18.08
N ASP A 640 34.03 -39.80 17.03
CA ASP A 640 33.90 -40.45 15.72
C ASP A 640 35.26 -41.02 15.29
N PRO A 641 35.58 -42.27 15.69
CA PRO A 641 36.81 -42.95 15.29
C PRO A 641 36.95 -43.16 13.77
N GLY A 642 35.87 -42.99 13.01
CA GLY A 642 35.82 -43.13 11.55
C GLY A 642 36.14 -41.84 10.80
N ASN A 643 36.28 -40.70 11.48
CA ASN A 643 36.49 -39.40 10.83
C ASN A 643 37.86 -39.34 10.14
N LEU A 644 37.86 -39.45 8.80
CA LEU A 644 39.09 -39.52 8.00
C LEU A 644 39.86 -38.20 7.99
N ASP A 645 39.19 -37.05 7.95
CA ASP A 645 39.82 -35.73 7.98
C ASP A 645 40.53 -35.48 9.31
N ALA A 646 39.90 -35.84 10.43
CA ALA A 646 40.52 -35.76 11.74
C ALA A 646 41.72 -36.71 11.88
N ARG A 647 41.62 -37.93 11.33
CA ARG A 647 42.71 -38.93 11.36
C ARG A 647 43.90 -38.51 10.51
N TRP A 648 43.65 -38.00 9.30
CA TRP A 648 44.69 -37.46 8.43
C TRP A 648 45.31 -36.18 9.03
N GLY A 649 44.49 -35.26 9.53
CA GLY A 649 44.98 -34.04 10.18
C GLY A 649 45.83 -34.35 11.42
N LEU A 650 45.46 -35.37 12.21
CA LEU A 650 46.30 -35.84 13.31
C LEU A 650 47.62 -36.42 12.80
N ALA A 651 47.64 -37.16 11.69
CA ALA A 651 48.86 -37.70 11.10
C ALA A 651 49.87 -36.59 10.72
N GLU A 652 49.40 -35.50 10.12
CA GLU A 652 50.23 -34.32 9.80
C GLU A 652 50.74 -33.63 11.08
N VAL A 653 49.90 -33.45 12.09
CA VAL A 653 50.31 -32.82 13.36
C VAL A 653 51.35 -33.65 14.10
N VAL A 654 51.16 -34.97 14.22
CA VAL A 654 52.13 -35.82 14.94
C VAL A 654 53.43 -35.98 14.16
N LEU A 655 53.39 -35.93 12.82
CA LEU A 655 54.57 -35.87 11.98
C LEU A 655 55.36 -34.58 12.23
N ALA A 656 54.71 -33.42 12.25
CA ALA A 656 55.35 -32.14 12.60
C ALA A 656 55.93 -32.11 14.02
N LEU A 657 55.43 -32.97 14.91
CA LEU A 657 55.96 -33.19 16.27
C LEU A 657 57.05 -34.27 16.34
N GLY A 658 57.55 -34.77 15.19
CA GLY A 658 58.64 -35.75 15.08
C GLY A 658 58.24 -37.19 15.39
N ARG A 659 56.94 -37.51 15.42
CA ARG A 659 56.43 -38.86 15.73
C ARG A 659 56.07 -39.62 14.45
N ALA A 660 57.08 -39.83 13.59
CA ALA A 660 56.90 -40.42 12.27
C ALA A 660 56.23 -41.81 12.27
N LYS A 661 56.49 -42.66 13.28
CA LYS A 661 55.85 -43.98 13.39
C LYS A 661 54.34 -43.89 13.66
N GLU A 662 53.91 -42.94 14.50
CA GLU A 662 52.49 -42.69 14.77
C GLU A 662 51.81 -42.14 13.51
N ALA A 663 52.47 -41.20 12.83
CA ALA A 663 52.00 -40.65 11.55
C ALA A 663 51.81 -41.73 10.48
N GLU A 664 52.76 -42.67 10.33
CA GLU A 664 52.66 -43.79 9.40
C GLU A 664 51.42 -44.64 9.66
N LEU A 665 51.16 -45.01 10.93
CA LEU A 665 50.00 -45.83 11.30
C LEU A 665 48.68 -45.10 10.99
N LEU A 666 48.60 -43.82 11.31
CA LEU A 666 47.41 -43.01 11.04
C LEU A 666 47.17 -42.87 9.54
N ALA A 667 48.20 -42.56 8.75
CA ALA A 667 48.10 -42.41 7.29
C ALA A 667 47.73 -43.73 6.60
N ARG A 668 48.32 -44.86 7.00
CA ARG A 668 47.91 -46.19 6.52
C ARG A 668 46.45 -46.50 6.88
N GLY A 669 46.01 -46.11 8.08
CA GLY A 669 44.61 -46.25 8.50
C GLY A 669 43.64 -45.46 7.62
N VAL A 670 44.00 -44.24 7.22
CA VAL A 670 43.19 -43.44 6.27
C VAL A 670 43.12 -44.14 4.91
N LEU A 671 44.27 -44.56 4.36
CA LEU A 671 44.35 -45.21 3.05
C LEU A 671 43.71 -46.61 3.01
N ALA A 672 43.63 -47.30 4.14
CA ALA A 672 42.92 -48.59 4.24
C ALA A 672 41.41 -48.42 4.05
N VAL A 673 40.84 -47.32 4.55
CA VAL A 673 39.41 -47.00 4.40
C VAL A 673 39.15 -46.35 3.05
N LYS A 674 40.00 -45.41 2.64
CA LYS A 674 39.87 -44.68 1.38
C LYS A 674 41.23 -44.65 0.65
N PRO A 675 41.50 -45.62 -0.25
CA PRO A 675 42.79 -45.72 -0.94
C PRO A 675 43.12 -44.54 -1.85
N ASP A 676 42.11 -43.80 -2.30
CA ASP A 676 42.17 -42.60 -3.13
C ASP A 676 42.05 -41.31 -2.31
N TYR A 677 42.26 -41.36 -0.97
CA TYR A 677 42.14 -40.18 -0.12
C TYR A 677 43.14 -39.10 -0.55
N PRO A 678 42.67 -37.88 -0.90
CA PRO A 678 43.55 -36.79 -1.31
C PRO A 678 44.63 -36.52 -0.27
N LEU A 679 45.89 -36.42 -0.70
CA LEU A 679 47.06 -36.17 0.16
C LEU A 679 47.45 -37.30 1.14
N GLY A 680 46.68 -38.38 1.25
CA GLY A 680 46.99 -39.49 2.18
C GLY A 680 48.29 -40.22 1.84
N ARG A 681 48.53 -40.49 0.55
CA ARG A 681 49.80 -41.09 0.07
C ARG A 681 50.99 -40.16 0.27
N PHE A 682 50.77 -38.85 0.10
CA PHE A 682 51.79 -37.83 0.29
C PHE A 682 52.25 -37.76 1.75
N THR A 683 51.31 -37.70 2.70
CA THR A 683 51.59 -37.74 4.14
C THR A 683 52.30 -39.04 4.54
N LEU A 684 51.86 -40.19 4.02
CA LEU A 684 52.53 -41.47 4.27
C LEU A 684 53.97 -41.47 3.75
N ALA A 685 54.21 -40.94 2.56
CA ALA A 685 55.56 -40.83 2.00
C ALA A 685 56.47 -39.95 2.88
N LYS A 686 55.98 -38.79 3.37
CA LYS A 686 56.73 -37.95 4.32
C LYS A 686 57.10 -38.70 5.60
N ALA A 687 56.13 -39.41 6.20
CA ALA A 687 56.36 -40.20 7.42
C ALA A 687 57.36 -41.36 7.21
N LEU A 688 57.37 -41.98 6.02
CA LEU A 688 58.33 -43.03 5.67
C LEU A 688 59.74 -42.46 5.44
N LEU A 689 59.85 -41.25 4.89
CA LEU A 689 61.13 -40.57 4.67
C LEU A 689 61.82 -40.20 5.98
N GLU A 690 61.08 -39.67 6.96
CA GLU A 690 61.62 -39.42 8.31
C GLU A 690 62.11 -40.70 9.01
N GLN A 691 61.59 -41.86 8.59
CA GLN A 691 62.03 -43.18 9.06
C GLN A 691 63.13 -43.80 8.17
N GLY A 692 63.63 -43.11 7.16
CA GLY A 692 64.68 -43.58 6.25
C GLY A 692 64.22 -44.56 5.17
N LYS A 693 62.92 -44.83 5.01
CA LYS A 693 62.35 -45.79 4.03
C LYS A 693 62.17 -45.14 2.65
N LYS A 694 63.27 -44.65 2.06
CA LYS A 694 63.26 -43.81 0.83
C LYS A 694 62.59 -44.46 -0.38
N GLU A 695 62.87 -45.74 -0.65
CA GLU A 695 62.34 -46.42 -1.84
C GLU A 695 60.82 -46.62 -1.79
N GLU A 696 60.28 -46.93 -0.61
CA GLU A 696 58.82 -47.07 -0.43
C GLU A 696 58.12 -45.71 -0.60
N ALA A 697 58.70 -44.64 -0.04
CA ALA A 697 58.20 -43.28 -0.21
C ALA A 697 58.21 -42.83 -1.69
N ARG A 698 59.31 -43.09 -2.43
CA ARG A 698 59.40 -42.79 -3.87
C ARG A 698 58.31 -43.49 -4.68
N ARG A 699 58.02 -44.75 -4.38
CA ARG A 699 56.95 -45.50 -5.04
C ARG A 699 55.59 -44.81 -4.81
N LEU A 700 55.27 -44.48 -3.56
CA LEU A 700 54.01 -43.82 -3.20
C LEU A 700 53.86 -42.44 -3.83
N LEU A 701 54.93 -41.65 -3.89
CA LEU A 701 54.92 -40.32 -4.54
C LEU A 701 54.70 -40.43 -6.06
N ARG A 702 55.30 -41.43 -6.73
CA ARG A 702 55.05 -41.69 -8.16
C ARG A 702 53.62 -42.15 -8.41
N GLU A 703 53.09 -42.99 -7.55
CA GLU A 703 51.68 -43.42 -7.61
C GLU A 703 50.73 -42.23 -7.41
N GLU A 704 51.02 -41.35 -6.46
CA GLU A 704 50.23 -40.15 -6.25
C GLU A 704 50.33 -39.19 -7.44
N LEU A 705 51.51 -38.96 -8.00
CA LEU A 705 51.68 -38.09 -9.17
C LEU A 705 50.95 -38.63 -10.43
N ARG A 706 50.87 -39.96 -10.57
CA ARG A 706 50.07 -40.60 -11.62
C ARG A 706 48.58 -40.41 -11.41
N ALA A 707 48.13 -40.41 -10.16
CA ALA A 707 46.72 -40.23 -9.80
C ALA A 707 46.30 -38.75 -9.83
N ASN A 708 47.16 -37.86 -9.34
CA ASN A 708 46.98 -36.42 -9.20
C ASN A 708 48.28 -35.70 -9.59
N PRO A 709 48.34 -35.07 -10.78
CA PRO A 709 49.49 -34.30 -11.23
C PRO A 709 49.65 -32.99 -10.43
N ASP A 710 50.17 -33.09 -9.21
CA ASP A 710 50.41 -31.95 -8.31
C ASP A 710 51.89 -31.48 -8.39
N PRO A 711 52.15 -30.20 -8.73
CA PRO A 711 53.51 -29.65 -8.81
C PRO A 711 54.31 -29.74 -7.50
N GLU A 712 53.65 -29.69 -6.33
CA GLU A 712 54.31 -29.82 -5.03
C GLU A 712 54.80 -31.24 -4.80
N VAL A 713 54.00 -32.24 -5.17
CA VAL A 713 54.37 -33.66 -5.12
C VAL A 713 55.50 -33.96 -6.09
N GLU A 714 55.47 -33.38 -7.29
CA GLU A 714 56.54 -33.53 -8.29
C GLU A 714 57.85 -32.90 -7.81
N ARG A 715 57.80 -31.71 -7.20
CA ARG A 715 58.97 -31.06 -6.61
C ARG A 715 59.54 -31.90 -5.47
N PHE A 716 58.69 -32.35 -4.56
CA PHE A 716 59.11 -33.17 -3.42
C PHE A 716 59.70 -34.51 -3.85
N LEU A 717 59.15 -35.14 -4.89
CA LEU A 717 59.70 -36.37 -5.47
C LEU A 717 61.10 -36.15 -6.07
N ARG A 718 61.37 -34.98 -6.67
CA ARG A 718 62.70 -34.61 -7.16
C ARG A 718 63.70 -34.42 -6.01
N GLU A 719 63.30 -33.71 -4.95
CA GLU A 719 64.11 -33.49 -3.74
C GLU A 719 64.46 -34.80 -3.00
N VAL A 720 63.61 -35.83 -3.11
CA VAL A 720 63.87 -37.18 -2.58
C VAL A 720 64.73 -38.03 -3.54
N GLY A 721 64.82 -37.61 -4.81
CA GLY A 721 65.55 -38.26 -5.91
C GLY A 721 67.06 -37.97 -5.88
N GLU A 722 67.42 -36.74 -5.55
CA GLU A 722 68.78 -36.31 -5.18
C GLU A 722 69.19 -36.89 -3.81
#